data_AF-A0AAU5MK41-F1
#
_entry.id   AF-A0AAU5MK41-F1
#
_cell.length_a   1.000
_cell.length_b   1.000
_cell.length_c   1.000
_cell.angle_alpha   90.00
_cell.angle_beta   90.00
_cell.angle_gamma   90.00
#
_symmetry.space_group_name_H-M   'P 1'
#
loop_
_entity.id
_entity.type
_entity.pdbx_description
1 polymer ?
#
loop_
_entity_poly.entity_id
_entity_poly.type
_entity_poly.pdbx_seq_one_letter_code
_entity_poly.pdbx_strand_id
1 'polypeptide(L)'
;MKPSRLLVAVMASAIATSQIPSVAQSAAPHTQVWAARASTHVFKDSLPSDTGSSTALALDSARNEFEAGQVVIRRDQKFTIKRVSFTPLVSGASLIPTSNLTYNFVKYTSLNHNSVFGGNQYVYAPSRPAPDDFPDGLSNSPSTTVSANTTQPIWVRVHVPKTVNGGVYRGLVRIETDHGTDVLPLSIDVRPVTIPDAKDSGFTDVEWTLFFGTVSYQEPPVETMLANYGYSPFTPKWWKLMEDYANLRRDYRNNDLTLPMATLLKAGNTTVDADGTVHFDWSKVDQVVKFFTDRGTVSRLEGFWVNGGPNYWTHWDVETLARDADGKTVKKYVPWTSPEADSWIQQYVGALRDHVKAMGWESKWWMHIGDEPQGDSGREGWNGIFDKVKAVWPDVKVGDATFHDPVASEVSQREDITIPNLLNYESNPKPFDDARAAGKDLWLYNCNIPTLGFLNRFIDQPEYYQRLIGWLAAARNANGHLHWAFNNWNISMDDEDVKGDYWVVNPDKEHNLLERTIRLESMRDGIEDWEVVSILKKTHPDLATDLAKALVSTPGTFTGDVTYLERIRALVLDAAAGRPIKAPELAAQVATGADLGSQYQVDGVFLKWGAQHPAEYTVQTSYDGVSWVDAARRTAADGGEDFVGLNAKARYIRLQADGLVSFKVAGARLPQQNLVGGRTYTKSWTPPAGFPDSTGLESTDGVISDNWGDGRPYVIQGADGETKSFDVSFDLGARKTVRQVDVQGYVEFSGYRPDTVRVLTSDDGEHWTDRGGLTRPNDASGNRFEVRFAPVRAQHVKVAFTRTFTKAADGVFLDDIEVY
;
A
#
# COMPACT_ATOMS: atom_id res chain seq x y z
N MET A 1 42.19 -9.35 -39.18
CA MET A 1 42.06 -9.67 -40.62
C MET A 1 40.66 -10.21 -40.86
N LYS A 2 39.85 -9.58 -41.73
CA LYS A 2 38.69 -10.27 -42.31
C LYS A 2 39.20 -11.32 -43.31
N PRO A 3 38.47 -12.44 -43.46
CA PRO A 3 37.89 -12.68 -44.77
C PRO A 3 36.42 -13.13 -44.73
N SER A 4 35.85 -13.06 -45.93
CA SER A 4 34.47 -13.10 -46.40
C SER A 4 33.84 -14.49 -46.56
N ARG A 5 32.51 -14.53 -46.67
CA ARG A 5 31.59 -15.45 -47.40
C ARG A 5 30.17 -15.25 -46.83
N LEU A 6 29.03 -15.38 -47.51
CA LEU A 6 28.60 -15.54 -48.90
C LEU A 6 27.07 -15.29 -48.83
N LEU A 7 26.47 -14.50 -49.73
CA LEU A 7 25.02 -14.32 -49.80
C LEU A 7 24.37 -15.58 -50.41
N VAL A 8 23.39 -16.16 -49.73
CA VAL A 8 22.40 -17.07 -50.31
C VAL A 8 21.04 -16.41 -50.15
N ALA A 9 20.42 -16.06 -51.28
CA ALA A 9 19.05 -15.56 -51.34
C ALA A 9 18.09 -16.76 -51.22
N VAL A 10 17.29 -16.77 -50.15
CA VAL A 10 16.12 -17.65 -50.02
C VAL A 10 14.89 -16.79 -50.26
N MET A 11 14.18 -17.07 -51.36
CA MET A 11 12.85 -16.52 -51.63
C MET A 11 11.88 -17.02 -50.55
N ALA A 12 11.41 -16.12 -49.70
CA ALA A 12 10.30 -16.38 -48.79
C ALA A 12 8.98 -16.17 -49.53
N SER A 13 8.28 -17.28 -49.78
CA SER A 13 6.89 -17.30 -50.25
C SER A 13 5.99 -16.69 -49.17
N ALA A 14 5.30 -15.60 -49.49
CA ALA A 14 4.30 -14.99 -48.61
C ALA A 14 3.11 -15.94 -48.41
N ILE A 15 3.06 -16.59 -47.25
CA ILE A 15 1.82 -17.19 -46.74
C ILE A 15 1.05 -16.05 -46.09
N ALA A 16 -0.01 -15.60 -46.75
CA ALA A 16 -0.95 -14.65 -46.18
C ALA A 16 -1.66 -15.33 -44.99
N THR A 17 -1.16 -15.12 -43.78
CA THR A 17 -1.93 -15.34 -42.55
C THR A 17 -3.05 -14.32 -42.55
N SER A 18 -4.29 -14.80 -42.76
CA SER A 18 -5.48 -14.01 -42.48
C SER A 18 -5.47 -13.63 -41.01
N GLN A 19 -5.02 -12.40 -40.71
CA GLN A 19 -5.27 -11.77 -39.42
C GLN A 19 -6.78 -11.66 -39.27
N ILE A 20 -7.35 -12.46 -38.37
CA ILE A 20 -8.67 -12.20 -37.83
C ILE A 20 -8.53 -10.87 -37.10
N PRO A 21 -9.25 -9.80 -37.51
CA PRO A 21 -9.18 -8.54 -36.80
C PRO A 21 -9.66 -8.79 -35.36
N SER A 22 -8.84 -8.39 -34.38
CA SER A 22 -9.29 -8.25 -33.01
C SER A 22 -10.53 -7.37 -33.05
N VAL A 23 -11.68 -7.92 -32.71
CA VAL A 23 -12.86 -7.10 -32.47
C VAL A 23 -12.55 -6.35 -31.18
N ALA A 24 -11.91 -5.18 -31.31
CA ALA A 24 -12.00 -4.15 -30.30
C ALA A 24 -13.49 -3.91 -30.12
N GLN A 25 -14.03 -4.39 -29.01
CA GLN A 25 -15.39 -4.11 -28.61
C GLN A 25 -15.49 -2.58 -28.50
N SER A 26 -16.04 -1.94 -29.53
CA SER A 26 -16.24 -0.50 -29.53
C SER A 26 -17.20 -0.20 -28.39
N ALA A 27 -16.68 0.28 -27.25
CA ALA A 27 -17.51 0.76 -26.17
C ALA A 27 -18.41 1.86 -26.75
N ALA A 28 -19.73 1.70 -26.64
CA ALA A 28 -20.65 2.71 -27.12
C ALA A 28 -20.36 4.06 -26.42
N PRO A 29 -20.64 5.21 -27.07
CA PRO A 29 -20.44 6.53 -26.48
C PRO A 29 -21.31 6.66 -25.22
N HIS A 30 -20.70 6.59 -24.04
CA HIS A 30 -21.40 6.68 -22.76
C HIS A 30 -20.91 7.91 -21.99
N THR A 31 -21.80 8.89 -21.81
CA THR A 31 -21.64 9.94 -20.79
C THR A 31 -22.06 9.36 -19.44
N GLN A 32 -21.11 9.28 -18.50
CA GLN A 32 -21.29 8.64 -17.20
C GLN A 32 -20.51 9.38 -16.10
N VAL A 33 -21.10 9.43 -14.91
CA VAL A 33 -20.45 9.88 -13.67
C VAL A 33 -20.71 8.86 -12.58
N TRP A 34 -19.67 8.45 -11.87
CA TRP A 34 -19.74 7.44 -10.81
C TRP A 34 -18.70 7.69 -9.72
N ALA A 35 -18.82 6.99 -8.60
CA ALA A 35 -17.82 6.96 -7.54
C ALA A 35 -16.94 5.70 -7.65
N ALA A 36 -15.67 5.85 -7.36
CA ALA A 36 -14.70 4.77 -7.18
C ALA A 36 -13.95 4.96 -5.85
N ARG A 37 -13.30 3.89 -5.37
CA ARG A 37 -12.54 3.90 -4.12
C ARG A 37 -11.22 4.67 -4.29
N ALA A 38 -10.63 5.11 -3.17
CA ALA A 38 -9.26 5.61 -3.17
C ALA A 38 -8.26 4.53 -3.62
N SER A 39 -8.48 3.27 -3.23
CA SER A 39 -7.60 2.14 -3.52
C SER A 39 -7.67 1.60 -4.96
N THR A 40 -8.52 2.17 -5.82
CA THR A 40 -8.72 1.69 -7.20
C THR A 40 -8.00 2.60 -8.20
N HIS A 41 -7.11 2.04 -9.02
CA HIS A 41 -6.55 2.74 -10.17
C HIS A 41 -7.62 2.95 -11.24
N VAL A 42 -7.86 4.22 -11.60
CA VAL A 42 -8.80 4.58 -12.67
C VAL A 42 -8.03 5.08 -13.88
N PHE A 43 -7.93 4.24 -14.89
CA PHE A 43 -7.23 4.52 -16.14
C PHE A 43 -8.10 5.34 -17.11
N LYS A 44 -7.46 5.94 -18.12
CA LYS A 44 -8.16 6.75 -19.15
C LYS A 44 -9.22 5.95 -19.92
N ASP A 45 -9.05 4.63 -20.01
CA ASP A 45 -9.96 3.69 -20.66
C ASP A 45 -10.94 3.00 -19.70
N SER A 46 -10.83 3.23 -18.39
CA SER A 46 -11.69 2.58 -17.39
C SER A 46 -13.16 2.93 -17.57
N LEU A 47 -14.01 1.92 -17.48
CA LEU A 47 -15.46 2.03 -17.45
C LEU A 47 -16.00 1.85 -16.01
N PRO A 48 -17.27 2.19 -15.71
CA PRO A 48 -17.83 1.96 -14.38
C PRO A 48 -17.77 0.49 -13.94
N SER A 49 -17.87 -0.45 -14.89
CA SER A 49 -17.73 -1.89 -14.65
C SER A 49 -16.35 -2.30 -14.17
N ASP A 50 -15.32 -1.48 -14.37
CA ASP A 50 -13.91 -1.82 -14.12
C ASP A 50 -13.42 -1.31 -12.76
N THR A 51 -14.25 -0.54 -12.05
CA THR A 51 -13.84 0.25 -10.86
C THR A 51 -14.70 -0.01 -9.63
N GLY A 52 -15.55 -1.05 -9.68
CA GLY A 52 -16.53 -1.32 -8.61
C GLY A 52 -17.48 -0.14 -8.37
N SER A 53 -17.94 0.48 -9.46
CA SER A 53 -18.64 1.77 -9.45
C SER A 53 -19.86 1.84 -8.52
N SER A 54 -20.00 3.00 -7.85
CA SER A 54 -21.16 3.35 -7.03
C SER A 54 -21.79 4.65 -7.54
N THR A 55 -23.08 4.87 -7.25
CA THR A 55 -23.76 6.13 -7.52
C THR A 55 -23.56 7.18 -6.41
N ALA A 56 -22.81 6.83 -5.36
CA ALA A 56 -22.50 7.70 -4.23
C ALA A 56 -21.08 7.42 -3.70
N LEU A 57 -20.39 8.48 -3.26
CA LEU A 57 -19.13 8.37 -2.54
C LEU A 57 -19.42 8.20 -1.05
N ALA A 58 -19.13 7.02 -0.51
CA ALA A 58 -19.33 6.69 0.91
C ALA A 58 -17.96 6.42 1.55
N LEU A 59 -17.70 7.10 2.67
CA LEU A 59 -16.43 7.06 3.40
C LEU A 59 -16.69 6.69 4.87
N ASP A 60 -15.71 6.08 5.52
CA ASP A 60 -15.72 5.72 6.93
C ASP A 60 -14.51 6.34 7.62
N SER A 61 -14.70 6.99 8.77
CA SER A 61 -13.60 7.77 9.36
C SER A 61 -13.63 7.85 10.89
N ALA A 62 -12.46 8.01 11.49
CA ALA A 62 -12.24 8.60 12.80
C ALA A 62 -12.36 10.13 12.75
N ARG A 63 -12.31 10.79 13.92
CA ARG A 63 -12.11 12.24 14.02
C ARG A 63 -10.64 12.57 13.86
N ASN A 64 -10.36 13.74 13.27
CA ASN A 64 -9.03 14.24 12.88
C ASN A 64 -8.37 13.54 11.69
N GLU A 65 -9.09 12.66 11.02
CA GLU A 65 -8.58 11.85 9.93
C GLU A 65 -8.91 12.48 8.57
N PHE A 66 -8.11 12.16 7.56
CA PHE A 66 -8.40 12.45 6.17
C PHE A 66 -8.92 11.18 5.50
N GLU A 67 -10.08 11.28 4.87
CA GLU A 67 -10.64 10.17 4.09
C GLU A 67 -10.95 10.61 2.67
N ALA A 68 -10.70 9.72 1.72
CA ALA A 68 -10.74 10.04 0.31
C ALA A 68 -11.48 8.98 -0.51
N GLY A 69 -11.97 9.42 -1.66
CA GLY A 69 -12.29 8.54 -2.77
C GLY A 69 -12.41 9.34 -4.05
N GLN A 70 -12.90 8.71 -5.10
CA GLN A 70 -12.86 9.29 -6.45
C GLN A 70 -14.26 9.53 -6.97
N VAL A 71 -14.49 10.73 -7.50
CA VAL A 71 -15.60 10.96 -8.43
C VAL A 71 -15.06 10.90 -9.84
N VAL A 72 -15.61 10.04 -10.67
CA VAL A 72 -15.10 9.72 -11.99
C VAL A 72 -16.08 10.18 -13.04
N ILE A 73 -15.59 10.86 -14.08
CA ILE A 73 -16.41 11.39 -15.18
C ILE A 73 -15.84 10.95 -16.53
N ARG A 74 -16.74 10.51 -17.41
CA ARG A 74 -16.45 10.14 -18.80
C ARG A 74 -17.54 10.72 -19.69
N ARG A 75 -17.16 11.27 -20.84
CA ARG A 75 -18.11 11.75 -21.88
C ARG A 75 -17.66 11.28 -23.25
N ASP A 76 -18.63 11.15 -24.15
CA ASP A 76 -18.42 10.80 -25.55
C ASP A 76 -17.88 11.97 -26.40
N GLN A 77 -17.95 13.18 -25.87
CA GLN A 77 -17.40 14.40 -26.45
C GLN A 77 -16.32 14.99 -25.55
N LYS A 78 -15.43 15.79 -26.13
CA LYS A 78 -14.45 16.59 -25.37
C LYS A 78 -15.20 17.58 -24.50
N PHE A 79 -14.77 17.74 -23.25
CA PHE A 79 -15.37 18.69 -22.31
C PHE A 79 -14.32 19.30 -21.39
N THR A 80 -14.66 20.43 -20.77
CA THR A 80 -13.83 21.08 -19.75
C THR A 80 -14.58 21.07 -18.43
N ILE A 81 -13.94 20.50 -17.40
CA ILE A 81 -14.36 20.66 -16.01
C ILE A 81 -13.87 22.02 -15.55
N LYS A 82 -14.81 22.95 -15.35
CA LYS A 82 -14.53 24.35 -14.98
C LYS A 82 -14.30 24.50 -13.48
N ARG A 83 -15.01 23.72 -12.67
CA ARG A 83 -14.98 23.82 -11.21
C ARG A 83 -15.57 22.56 -10.56
N VAL A 84 -15.02 22.18 -9.41
CA VAL A 84 -15.64 21.23 -8.49
C VAL A 84 -16.00 21.97 -7.21
N SER A 85 -17.17 21.68 -6.63
CA SER A 85 -17.60 22.29 -5.37
C SER A 85 -18.42 21.35 -4.52
N PHE A 86 -18.58 21.71 -3.24
CA PHE A 86 -19.21 20.87 -2.25
C PHE A 86 -20.35 21.61 -1.55
N THR A 87 -21.33 20.86 -1.04
CA THR A 87 -22.14 21.35 0.08
C THR A 87 -21.46 21.01 1.39
N PRO A 88 -21.78 21.71 2.50
CA PRO A 88 -21.45 21.20 3.83
C PRO A 88 -21.97 19.77 3.99
N LEU A 89 -21.26 18.94 4.73
CA LEU A 89 -21.75 17.62 5.12
C LEU A 89 -22.52 17.78 6.43
N VAL A 90 -23.77 17.33 6.48
CA VAL A 90 -24.67 17.58 7.62
C VAL A 90 -25.11 16.27 8.26
N SER A 91 -25.13 16.22 9.59
CA SER A 91 -25.70 15.15 10.39
C SER A 91 -26.52 15.76 11.54
N GLY A 92 -27.85 15.79 11.41
CA GLY A 92 -28.72 16.50 12.35
C GLY A 92 -28.35 17.98 12.45
N ALA A 93 -27.96 18.44 13.65
CA ALA A 93 -27.50 19.81 13.90
C ALA A 93 -25.98 20.00 13.75
N SER A 94 -25.21 18.92 13.57
CA SER A 94 -23.76 18.98 13.36
C SER A 94 -23.43 19.11 11.87
N LEU A 95 -22.34 19.80 11.55
CA LEU A 95 -21.87 19.94 10.17
C LEU A 95 -20.34 19.87 10.07
N ILE A 96 -19.86 19.38 8.94
CA ILE A 96 -18.48 19.53 8.46
C ILE A 96 -18.51 20.59 7.36
N PRO A 97 -17.82 21.73 7.53
CA PRO A 97 -17.90 22.84 6.57
C PRO A 97 -17.14 22.50 5.28
N THR A 98 -17.47 23.16 4.19
CA THR A 98 -16.82 22.94 2.88
C THR A 98 -15.33 23.25 2.88
N SER A 99 -14.82 24.02 3.84
CA SER A 99 -13.38 24.27 4.02
C SER A 99 -12.59 23.01 4.41
N ASN A 100 -13.26 21.97 4.89
CA ASN A 100 -12.67 20.66 5.19
C ASN A 100 -12.73 19.70 4.00
N LEU A 101 -13.28 20.14 2.86
CA LEU A 101 -13.44 19.34 1.66
C LEU A 101 -12.57 19.92 0.56
N THR A 102 -11.82 19.05 -0.11
CA THR A 102 -10.87 19.44 -1.15
C THR A 102 -10.92 18.45 -2.30
N TYR A 103 -10.41 18.87 -3.47
CA TYR A 103 -10.30 17.99 -4.63
C TYR A 103 -9.00 18.20 -5.39
N ASN A 104 -8.61 17.19 -6.16
CA ASN A 104 -7.54 17.25 -7.15
C ASN A 104 -7.94 16.43 -8.38
N PHE A 105 -7.51 16.85 -9.58
CA PHE A 105 -7.66 16.01 -10.77
C PHE A 105 -6.52 15.00 -10.80
N VAL A 106 -6.86 13.71 -10.99
CA VAL A 106 -5.84 12.67 -11.16
C VAL A 106 -5.14 12.86 -12.50
N LYS A 107 -3.81 12.93 -12.46
CA LYS A 107 -2.91 12.98 -13.60
C LYS A 107 -2.32 11.59 -13.85
N TYR A 108 -1.85 11.42 -15.07
CA TYR A 108 -1.23 10.18 -15.52
C TYR A 108 0.26 10.37 -15.75
N THR A 109 1.04 9.44 -15.22
CA THR A 109 2.49 9.33 -15.40
C THR A 109 2.76 8.23 -16.42
N SER A 110 3.46 8.56 -17.50
CA SER A 110 3.83 7.59 -18.53
C SER A 110 4.99 6.72 -18.03
N LEU A 111 4.83 5.41 -18.10
CA LEU A 111 5.87 4.43 -17.80
C LEU A 111 6.29 3.76 -19.12
N ASN A 112 7.60 3.68 -19.38
CA ASN A 112 8.16 2.98 -20.55
C ASN A 112 8.22 1.46 -20.36
N HIS A 113 8.30 1.00 -19.11
CA HIS A 113 8.21 -0.41 -18.69
C HIS A 113 7.68 -0.48 -17.25
N ASN A 114 7.21 -1.66 -16.85
CA ASN A 114 6.86 -1.93 -15.45
C ASN A 114 8.12 -2.02 -14.59
N SER A 115 7.98 -1.78 -13.30
CA SER A 115 9.04 -1.85 -12.30
C SER A 115 9.76 -3.20 -12.33
N VAL A 116 11.08 -3.15 -12.51
CA VAL A 116 11.95 -4.31 -12.50
C VAL A 116 13.31 -3.93 -11.92
N PHE A 117 13.64 -4.49 -10.76
CA PHE A 117 14.95 -4.29 -10.16
C PHE A 117 15.98 -5.28 -10.75
N GLY A 118 17.16 -4.77 -11.13
CA GLY A 118 18.27 -5.60 -11.63
C GLY A 118 17.97 -6.36 -12.92
N GLY A 119 16.93 -5.97 -13.66
CA GLY A 119 16.50 -6.61 -14.92
C GLY A 119 15.82 -7.98 -14.79
N ASN A 120 15.59 -8.49 -13.57
CA ASN A 120 14.97 -9.79 -13.36
C ASN A 120 14.04 -9.90 -12.13
N GLN A 121 14.00 -8.90 -11.26
CA GLN A 121 13.11 -8.87 -10.09
C GLN A 121 11.94 -7.92 -10.36
N TYR A 122 10.92 -8.44 -11.05
CA TYR A 122 9.71 -7.69 -11.41
C TYR A 122 8.78 -7.49 -10.23
N VAL A 123 7.97 -6.44 -10.26
CA VAL A 123 6.80 -6.31 -9.37
C VAL A 123 5.70 -7.30 -9.78
N TYR A 124 5.03 -7.92 -8.80
CA TYR A 124 3.91 -8.82 -9.01
C TYR A 124 2.73 -8.54 -8.05
N ALA A 125 1.49 -8.38 -8.52
CA ALA A 125 1.06 -8.13 -9.90
C ALA A 125 1.04 -6.61 -10.18
N PRO A 126 1.64 -6.12 -11.29
CA PRO A 126 1.50 -4.71 -11.62
C PRO A 126 0.04 -4.39 -11.98
N SER A 127 -0.39 -3.15 -11.73
CA SER A 127 -1.78 -2.73 -11.98
C SER A 127 -2.21 -2.86 -13.44
N ARG A 128 -1.26 -2.71 -14.39
CA ARG A 128 -1.40 -3.07 -15.81
C ARG A 128 -0.03 -3.23 -16.47
N PRO A 129 0.05 -3.86 -17.66
CA PRO A 129 1.27 -3.85 -18.46
C PRO A 129 1.63 -2.45 -18.96
N ALA A 130 2.92 -2.11 -18.93
CA ALA A 130 3.52 -0.94 -19.57
C ALA A 130 4.20 -1.34 -20.91
N PRO A 131 4.46 -0.42 -21.86
CA PRO A 131 4.35 1.03 -21.75
C PRO A 131 2.91 1.54 -21.69
N ASP A 132 2.60 2.39 -20.71
CA ASP A 132 1.26 2.96 -20.54
C ASP A 132 1.26 4.18 -19.61
N ASP A 133 0.10 4.81 -19.49
CA ASP A 133 -0.18 5.95 -18.61
C ASP A 133 -0.85 5.50 -17.32
N PHE A 134 -0.16 5.66 -16.18
CA PHE A 134 -0.62 5.23 -14.85
C PHE A 134 -1.13 6.41 -14.03
N PRO A 135 -2.29 6.30 -13.35
CA PRO A 135 -2.76 7.36 -12.46
C PRO A 135 -1.83 7.48 -11.25
N ASP A 136 -1.30 8.67 -10.96
CA ASP A 136 -0.44 8.90 -9.78
C ASP A 136 -0.52 10.34 -9.29
N GLY A 137 -0.14 11.32 -10.13
CA GLY A 137 -0.12 12.74 -9.71
C GLY A 137 -1.51 13.32 -9.40
N LEU A 138 -1.60 14.23 -8.44
CA LEU A 138 -2.84 14.90 -8.02
C LEU A 138 -2.74 16.41 -8.27
N SER A 139 -3.24 16.85 -9.42
CA SER A 139 -3.08 18.22 -9.93
C SER A 139 -3.58 19.31 -8.98
N ASN A 140 -2.82 20.40 -8.85
CA ASN A 140 -3.26 21.64 -8.18
C ASN A 140 -4.11 22.56 -9.08
N SER A 141 -4.27 22.24 -10.37
CA SER A 141 -5.06 23.05 -11.29
C SER A 141 -6.55 23.02 -10.92
N PRO A 142 -7.24 24.17 -10.90
CA PRO A 142 -8.65 24.25 -10.49
C PRO A 142 -9.62 23.74 -11.57
N SER A 143 -9.16 23.59 -12.81
CA SER A 143 -9.91 23.12 -13.97
C SER A 143 -9.09 22.18 -14.84
N THR A 144 -9.73 21.27 -15.59
CA THR A 144 -9.06 20.40 -16.56
C THR A 144 -9.91 20.18 -17.81
N THR A 145 -9.27 19.91 -18.95
CA THR A 145 -9.95 19.55 -20.20
C THR A 145 -9.73 18.07 -20.48
N VAL A 146 -10.83 17.36 -20.72
CA VAL A 146 -10.87 15.91 -20.89
C VAL A 146 -11.22 15.60 -22.34
N SER A 147 -10.45 14.71 -22.96
CA SER A 147 -10.70 14.27 -24.34
C SER A 147 -11.96 13.43 -24.43
N ALA A 148 -12.61 13.43 -25.59
CA ALA A 148 -13.73 12.53 -25.88
C ALA A 148 -13.34 11.07 -25.60
N ASN A 149 -14.24 10.30 -25.00
CA ASN A 149 -14.04 8.89 -24.67
C ASN A 149 -12.80 8.62 -23.80
N THR A 150 -12.46 9.57 -22.91
CA THR A 150 -11.48 9.37 -21.86
C THR A 150 -12.11 9.58 -20.49
N THR A 151 -11.64 8.81 -19.52
CA THR A 151 -12.10 8.83 -18.14
C THR A 151 -11.21 9.75 -17.32
N GLN A 152 -11.80 10.68 -16.58
CA GLN A 152 -11.10 11.61 -15.68
C GLN A 152 -11.55 11.37 -14.24
N PRO A 153 -10.66 10.89 -13.37
CA PRO A 153 -10.92 10.80 -11.94
C PRO A 153 -10.67 12.14 -11.25
N ILE A 154 -11.51 12.44 -10.27
CA ILE A 154 -11.41 13.59 -9.37
C ILE A 154 -11.26 13.02 -7.96
N TRP A 155 -10.07 13.18 -7.38
CA TRP A 155 -9.79 12.78 -6.02
C TRP A 155 -10.47 13.74 -5.06
N VAL A 156 -11.40 13.26 -4.23
CA VAL A 156 -12.19 14.04 -3.28
C VAL A 156 -11.78 13.65 -1.86
N ARG A 157 -11.36 14.63 -1.05
CA ARG A 157 -10.86 14.43 0.31
C ARG A 157 -11.73 15.17 1.33
N VAL A 158 -11.98 14.53 2.46
CA VAL A 158 -12.66 15.09 3.64
C VAL A 158 -11.71 15.02 4.83
N HIS A 159 -11.35 16.16 5.42
CA HIS A 159 -10.68 16.20 6.72
C HIS A 159 -11.73 16.31 7.84
N VAL A 160 -11.90 15.26 8.64
CA VAL A 160 -12.91 15.26 9.72
C VAL A 160 -12.40 16.06 10.90
N PRO A 161 -13.07 17.16 11.33
CA PRO A 161 -12.59 17.94 12.47
C PRO A 161 -12.64 17.13 13.77
N LYS A 162 -11.65 17.34 14.65
CA LYS A 162 -11.53 16.67 15.97
C LYS A 162 -12.79 16.67 16.83
N THR A 163 -13.60 17.71 16.72
CA THR A 163 -14.68 18.01 17.68
C THR A 163 -16.06 17.62 17.17
N VAL A 164 -16.20 17.11 15.95
CA VAL A 164 -17.54 16.78 15.42
C VAL A 164 -18.14 15.57 16.12
N ASN A 165 -19.46 15.52 16.25
CA ASN A 165 -20.13 14.35 16.82
C ASN A 165 -19.98 13.14 15.89
N GLY A 166 -19.92 11.93 16.46
CA GLY A 166 -20.00 10.73 15.64
C GLY A 166 -21.37 10.61 14.97
N GLY A 167 -21.41 10.06 13.75
CA GLY A 167 -22.63 9.92 12.96
C GLY A 167 -22.35 10.02 11.46
N VAL A 168 -23.39 9.75 10.66
CA VAL A 168 -23.29 9.83 9.20
C VAL A 168 -23.61 11.23 8.72
N TYR A 169 -22.63 11.90 8.13
CA TYR A 169 -22.77 13.22 7.52
C TYR A 169 -23.02 13.07 6.03
N ARG A 170 -23.91 13.91 5.47
CA ARG A 170 -24.31 13.84 4.06
C ARG A 170 -24.23 15.19 3.38
N GLY A 171 -23.77 15.20 2.14
CA GLY A 171 -23.74 16.36 1.27
C GLY A 171 -23.57 15.93 -0.20
N LEU A 172 -23.11 16.85 -1.02
CA LEU A 172 -23.00 16.67 -2.47
C LEU A 172 -21.65 17.15 -2.99
N VAL A 173 -21.11 16.43 -3.97
CA VAL A 173 -20.06 16.91 -4.89
C VAL A 173 -20.75 17.41 -6.15
N ARG A 174 -20.40 18.62 -6.61
CA ARG A 174 -20.91 19.24 -7.84
C ARG A 174 -19.76 19.46 -8.81
N ILE A 175 -19.90 18.95 -10.04
CA ILE A 175 -18.89 19.04 -11.10
C ILE A 175 -19.47 19.93 -12.19
N GLU A 176 -18.95 21.14 -12.31
CA GLU A 176 -19.40 22.10 -13.33
C GLU A 176 -18.55 21.96 -14.58
N THR A 177 -19.20 21.61 -15.68
CA THR A 177 -18.57 21.48 -16.99
C THR A 177 -19.11 22.51 -17.97
N ASP A 178 -18.52 22.60 -19.15
CA ASP A 178 -19.11 23.28 -20.32
C ASP A 178 -20.33 22.55 -20.91
N HIS A 179 -20.64 21.34 -20.45
CA HIS A 179 -21.78 20.51 -20.88
C HIS A 179 -22.86 20.35 -19.79
N GLY A 180 -22.81 21.16 -18.72
CA GLY A 180 -23.75 21.12 -17.60
C GLY A 180 -23.10 20.77 -16.27
N THR A 181 -23.91 20.55 -15.23
CA THR A 181 -23.45 20.21 -13.88
C THR A 181 -23.85 18.80 -13.52
N ASP A 182 -22.87 17.96 -13.21
CA ASP A 182 -23.10 16.64 -12.61
C ASP A 182 -23.07 16.74 -11.09
N VAL A 183 -23.81 15.85 -10.42
CA VAL A 183 -23.94 15.84 -8.95
C VAL A 183 -23.82 14.41 -8.44
N LEU A 184 -22.96 14.20 -7.46
CA LEU A 184 -22.85 12.93 -6.74
C LEU A 184 -23.12 13.12 -5.23
N PRO A 185 -23.91 12.25 -4.60
CA PRO A 185 -23.98 12.17 -3.14
C PRO A 185 -22.63 11.82 -2.53
N LEU A 186 -22.29 12.53 -1.46
CA LEU A 186 -21.14 12.26 -0.60
C LEU A 186 -21.64 12.00 0.82
N SER A 187 -21.18 10.92 1.43
CA SER A 187 -21.36 10.68 2.85
C SER A 187 -20.11 10.18 3.54
N ILE A 188 -19.97 10.54 4.81
CA ILE A 188 -18.91 10.07 5.68
C ILE A 188 -19.52 9.63 7.02
N ASP A 189 -19.29 8.37 7.43
CA ASP A 189 -19.69 7.86 8.74
C ASP A 189 -18.54 8.01 9.74
N VAL A 190 -18.67 9.03 10.59
CA VAL A 190 -17.66 9.38 11.59
C VAL A 190 -17.88 8.56 12.85
N ARG A 191 -16.92 7.70 13.20
CA ARG A 191 -16.88 7.00 14.48
C ARG A 191 -16.33 7.94 15.56
N PRO A 192 -16.84 7.87 16.81
CA PRO A 192 -16.40 8.73 17.90
C PRO A 192 -15.01 8.37 18.47
N VAL A 193 -14.07 7.93 17.62
CA VAL A 193 -12.64 7.75 17.92
C VAL A 193 -11.88 8.97 17.39
N THR A 194 -10.82 9.43 18.06
CA THR A 194 -10.06 10.62 17.64
C THR A 194 -8.58 10.28 17.56
N ILE A 195 -8.01 10.38 16.36
CA ILE A 195 -6.57 10.18 16.16
C ILE A 195 -5.79 11.46 16.53
N PRO A 196 -4.54 11.34 17.02
CA PRO A 196 -3.73 12.51 17.41
C PRO A 196 -3.38 13.40 16.21
N ASP A 197 -2.83 14.60 16.47
CA ASP A 197 -2.17 15.37 15.40
C ASP A 197 -0.86 14.69 14.99
N ALA A 198 -0.38 14.95 13.77
CA ALA A 198 0.88 14.38 13.25
C ALA A 198 2.09 14.54 14.21
N LYS A 199 2.22 15.70 14.87
CA LYS A 199 3.30 15.97 15.84
C LYS A 199 3.19 15.18 17.16
N ASP A 200 2.00 14.67 17.47
CA ASP A 200 1.67 13.92 18.68
C ASP A 200 1.38 12.43 18.34
N SER A 201 1.66 12.04 17.09
CA SER A 201 1.51 10.69 16.53
C SER A 201 2.37 9.69 17.30
N GLY A 202 1.83 8.49 17.52
CA GLY A 202 2.62 7.37 18.05
C GLY A 202 3.49 6.71 16.98
N PHE A 203 3.19 6.98 15.71
CA PHE A 203 3.93 6.50 14.55
C PHE A 203 4.88 7.59 14.03
N THR A 204 6.12 7.20 13.74
CA THR A 204 7.08 8.07 13.03
C THR A 204 7.17 7.67 11.56
N ASP A 205 6.90 8.61 10.66
CA ASP A 205 7.08 8.40 9.23
C ASP A 205 8.22 9.29 8.72
N VAL A 206 9.22 8.63 8.12
CA VAL A 206 10.44 9.23 7.59
C VAL A 206 10.46 9.09 6.07
N GLU A 207 10.55 10.23 5.39
CA GLU A 207 10.76 10.32 3.94
C GLU A 207 11.86 11.36 3.75
N TRP A 208 13.09 10.91 3.44
CA TRP A 208 14.22 11.84 3.41
C TRP A 208 14.03 12.91 2.35
N THR A 209 14.41 14.14 2.70
CA THR A 209 14.17 15.29 1.82
C THR A 209 15.44 15.91 1.29
N LEU A 210 15.41 16.22 0.00
CA LEU A 210 16.55 16.79 -0.72
C LEU A 210 16.39 18.31 -0.91
N PHE A 211 15.66 18.99 -0.01
CA PHE A 211 15.41 20.44 -0.08
C PHE A 211 16.67 21.31 0.09
N PHE A 212 17.73 20.72 0.63
CA PHE A 212 19.05 21.32 0.81
C PHE A 212 20.14 20.66 -0.06
N GLY A 213 19.74 19.87 -1.08
CA GLY A 213 20.64 19.00 -1.84
C GLY A 213 20.60 17.56 -1.31
N THR A 214 21.45 16.68 -1.85
CA THR A 214 21.53 15.30 -1.37
C THR A 214 21.91 15.19 0.09
N VAL A 215 21.21 14.30 0.80
CA VAL A 215 21.47 14.00 2.22
C VAL A 215 22.72 13.13 2.39
N SER A 216 23.06 12.34 1.38
CA SER A 216 24.29 11.53 1.28
C SER A 216 25.19 12.01 0.12
N TYR A 217 26.34 11.35 -0.04
CA TYR A 217 27.30 11.67 -1.10
C TYR A 217 26.70 11.46 -2.49
N GLN A 218 26.73 12.51 -3.32
CA GLN A 218 26.51 12.42 -4.76
C GLN A 218 27.52 13.30 -5.49
N GLU A 219 28.10 12.78 -6.57
CA GLU A 219 29.01 13.53 -7.43
C GLU A 219 28.53 13.48 -8.89
N PRO A 220 28.28 14.65 -9.54
CA PRO A 220 28.31 16.00 -8.96
C PRO A 220 27.17 16.19 -7.94
N PRO A 221 27.32 17.09 -6.95
CA PRO A 221 26.25 17.39 -6.00
C PRO A 221 25.05 18.01 -6.74
N VAL A 222 23.85 17.50 -6.47
CA VAL A 222 22.64 17.99 -7.11
C VAL A 222 21.81 18.83 -6.14
N GLU A 223 21.62 20.10 -6.47
CA GLU A 223 20.71 20.99 -5.76
C GLU A 223 19.29 20.84 -6.33
N THR A 224 18.53 19.84 -5.83
CA THR A 224 17.19 19.47 -6.32
C THR A 224 16.26 20.67 -6.51
N MET A 225 16.26 21.62 -5.58
CA MET A 225 15.38 22.80 -5.63
C MET A 225 15.83 23.86 -6.63
N LEU A 226 17.14 24.02 -6.81
CA LEU A 226 17.68 24.91 -7.83
C LEU A 226 17.41 24.32 -9.21
N ALA A 227 17.65 23.02 -9.40
CA ALA A 227 17.42 22.32 -10.66
C ALA A 227 15.93 22.33 -11.07
N ASN A 228 15.01 22.19 -10.11
CA ASN A 228 13.59 22.07 -10.40
C ASN A 228 12.84 23.41 -10.37
N TYR A 229 13.09 24.29 -9.40
CA TYR A 229 12.35 25.56 -9.27
C TYR A 229 13.19 26.80 -9.58
N GLY A 230 14.51 26.67 -9.70
CA GLY A 230 15.43 27.80 -9.80
C GLY A 230 15.63 28.54 -8.48
N TYR A 231 15.34 27.91 -7.34
CA TYR A 231 15.40 28.54 -6.02
C TYR A 231 16.58 28.04 -5.21
N SER A 232 17.52 28.94 -4.94
CA SER A 232 18.57 28.69 -3.96
C SER A 232 17.99 28.58 -2.54
N PRO A 233 18.55 27.71 -1.68
CA PRO A 233 18.14 27.59 -0.28
C PRO A 233 18.11 28.93 0.46
N PHE A 234 17.19 29.06 1.42
CA PHE A 234 17.00 30.24 2.29
C PHE A 234 16.54 31.54 1.61
N THR A 235 16.29 31.56 0.30
CA THR A 235 15.68 32.71 -0.37
C THR A 235 14.19 32.83 -0.03
N PRO A 236 13.55 34.02 -0.16
CA PRO A 236 12.12 34.17 0.11
C PRO A 236 11.22 33.23 -0.72
N LYS A 237 11.59 32.95 -1.97
CA LYS A 237 10.86 32.00 -2.83
C LYS A 237 10.98 30.56 -2.32
N TRP A 238 12.17 30.17 -1.87
CA TRP A 238 12.41 28.87 -1.25
C TRP A 238 11.60 28.70 0.05
N TRP A 239 11.60 29.71 0.93
CA TRP A 239 10.81 29.67 2.17
C TRP A 239 9.29 29.60 1.93
N LYS A 240 8.79 30.26 0.88
CA LYS A 240 7.38 30.13 0.49
C LYS A 240 7.04 28.70 0.07
N LEU A 241 7.93 28.03 -0.65
CA LEU A 241 7.74 26.61 -1.02
C LEU A 241 7.88 25.68 0.20
N MET A 242 8.76 26.00 1.15
CA MET A 242 8.87 25.26 2.41
C MET A 242 7.62 25.37 3.28
N GLU A 243 6.84 26.44 3.15
CA GLU A 243 5.54 26.56 3.83
C GLU A 243 4.52 25.58 3.26
N ASP A 244 4.46 25.42 1.94
CA ASP A 244 3.65 24.38 1.31
C ASP A 244 4.09 22.98 1.75
N TYR A 245 5.40 22.73 1.75
CA TYR A 245 5.96 21.47 2.24
C TYR A 245 5.62 21.20 3.73
N ALA A 246 5.70 22.21 4.60
CA ALA A 246 5.29 22.07 5.99
C ALA A 246 3.81 21.70 6.13
N ASN A 247 2.92 22.32 5.34
CA ASN A 247 1.50 21.98 5.35
C ASN A 247 1.29 20.53 4.88
N LEU A 248 1.97 20.12 3.81
CA LEU A 248 1.91 18.74 3.32
C LEU A 248 2.40 17.77 4.40
N ARG A 249 3.55 18.00 5.04
CA ARG A 249 4.01 17.16 6.15
C ARG A 249 3.00 16.99 7.27
N ARG A 250 2.35 18.09 7.68
CA ARG A 250 1.32 18.06 8.71
C ARG A 250 0.16 17.15 8.29
N ASP A 251 -0.32 17.36 7.06
CA ASP A 251 -1.52 16.69 6.55
C ASP A 251 -1.27 15.21 6.23
N TYR A 252 -0.04 14.83 5.84
CA TYR A 252 0.34 13.45 5.49
C TYR A 252 1.16 12.73 6.56
N ARG A 253 1.30 13.32 7.74
CA ARG A 253 1.94 12.71 8.91
C ARG A 253 3.41 12.33 8.75
N ASN A 254 4.09 12.87 7.73
CA ASN A 254 5.54 12.87 7.64
C ASN A 254 6.08 13.81 8.73
N ASN A 255 6.46 13.24 9.86
CA ASN A 255 6.62 13.94 11.13
C ASN A 255 8.04 13.86 11.70
N ASP A 256 8.98 13.38 10.91
CA ASP A 256 10.41 13.53 11.14
C ASP A 256 11.00 14.64 10.26
N LEU A 257 11.96 15.37 10.81
CA LEU A 257 12.64 16.45 10.10
C LEU A 257 14.09 16.07 9.87
N THR A 258 14.39 15.64 8.64
CA THR A 258 15.76 15.40 8.15
C THR A 258 16.58 16.69 8.15
N LEU A 259 17.73 16.67 8.83
CA LEU A 259 18.67 17.78 8.94
C LEU A 259 20.04 17.36 8.39
N PRO A 260 20.41 17.74 7.14
CA PRO A 260 21.74 17.47 6.60
C PRO A 260 22.78 18.40 7.26
N MET A 261 23.40 17.92 8.34
CA MET A 261 24.07 18.77 9.33
C MET A 261 25.29 19.49 8.75
N ALA A 262 26.18 18.81 8.02
CA ALA A 262 27.33 19.45 7.40
C ALA A 262 26.93 20.55 6.40
N THR A 263 25.84 20.32 5.64
CA THR A 263 25.28 21.32 4.71
C THR A 263 24.76 22.54 5.47
N LEU A 264 23.99 22.34 6.54
CA LEU A 264 23.41 23.44 7.32
C LEU A 264 24.47 24.22 8.09
N LEU A 265 25.47 23.56 8.69
CA LEU A 265 26.60 24.19 9.37
C LEU A 265 27.44 25.06 8.43
N LYS A 266 27.74 24.55 7.23
CA LYS A 266 28.44 25.33 6.19
C LYS A 266 27.62 26.55 5.78
N ALA A 267 26.30 26.43 5.64
CA ALA A 267 25.41 27.55 5.34
C ALA A 267 25.28 28.55 6.51
N GLY A 268 25.54 28.11 7.74
CA GLY A 268 25.53 28.92 8.97
C GLY A 268 26.77 29.78 9.19
N ASN A 269 27.80 29.67 8.35
CA ASN A 269 29.13 30.28 8.55
C ASN A 269 30.05 29.54 9.54
N THR A 270 29.87 28.23 9.71
CA THR A 270 30.87 27.40 10.42
C THR A 270 32.25 27.54 9.75
N THR A 271 33.29 27.80 10.56
CA THR A 271 34.68 27.97 10.07
C THR A 271 35.59 26.89 10.63
N VAL A 272 36.59 26.50 9.84
CA VAL A 272 37.63 25.55 10.25
C VAL A 272 38.99 26.25 10.22
N ASP A 273 39.72 26.21 11.33
CA ASP A 273 41.06 26.77 11.45
C ASP A 273 42.10 25.92 10.74
N ALA A 274 43.30 26.47 10.54
CA ALA A 274 44.39 25.77 9.86
C ALA A 274 44.90 24.53 10.64
N ASP A 275 44.63 24.46 11.95
CA ASP A 275 44.96 23.32 12.81
C ASP A 275 43.83 22.29 12.91
N GLY A 276 42.70 22.51 12.23
CA GLY A 276 41.52 21.63 12.26
C GLY A 276 40.53 21.92 13.39
N THR A 277 40.71 22.99 14.17
CA THR A 277 39.70 23.44 15.14
C THR A 277 38.46 23.96 14.42
N VAL A 278 37.27 23.52 14.84
CA VAL A 278 36.00 23.88 14.21
C VAL A 278 35.22 24.85 15.10
N HIS A 279 34.77 25.96 14.51
CA HIS A 279 33.89 26.93 15.17
C HIS A 279 32.48 26.80 14.59
N PHE A 280 31.62 26.09 15.31
CA PHE A 280 30.26 25.76 14.87
C PHE A 280 29.31 26.97 14.95
N ASP A 281 28.57 27.19 13.87
CA ASP A 281 27.43 28.12 13.82
C ASP A 281 26.14 27.35 13.49
N TRP A 282 25.24 27.28 14.48
CA TRP A 282 23.99 26.54 14.42
C TRP A 282 22.81 27.36 13.87
N SER A 283 23.01 28.63 13.50
CA SER A 283 21.93 29.56 13.17
C SER A 283 21.00 29.06 12.06
N LYS A 284 21.53 28.33 11.07
CA LYS A 284 20.72 27.72 10.00
C LYS A 284 19.99 26.46 10.42
N VAL A 285 20.58 25.65 11.32
CA VAL A 285 19.88 24.53 11.94
C VAL A 285 18.69 25.07 12.74
N ASP A 286 18.92 26.06 13.59
CA ASP A 286 17.89 26.68 14.43
C ASP A 286 16.78 27.32 13.59
N GLN A 287 17.15 28.04 12.51
CA GLN A 287 16.19 28.64 11.60
C GLN A 287 15.25 27.60 10.97
N VAL A 288 15.80 26.46 10.52
CA VAL A 288 15.04 25.38 9.89
C VAL A 288 14.16 24.65 10.90
N VAL A 289 14.73 24.24 12.03
CA VAL A 289 13.99 23.53 13.08
C VAL A 289 12.84 24.39 13.61
N LYS A 290 13.10 25.67 13.89
CA LYS A 290 12.06 26.61 14.33
C LYS A 290 10.95 26.76 13.29
N PHE A 291 11.30 26.92 12.01
CA PHE A 291 10.32 27.11 10.94
C PHE A 291 9.29 25.98 10.86
N PHE A 292 9.74 24.73 10.97
CA PHE A 292 8.86 23.56 10.90
C PHE A 292 8.18 23.25 12.24
N THR A 293 8.86 23.45 13.37
CA THR A 293 8.27 23.25 14.70
C THR A 293 7.12 24.23 14.97
N ASP A 294 7.27 25.51 14.60
CA ASP A 294 6.22 26.53 14.71
C ASP A 294 4.95 26.16 13.91
N ARG A 295 5.08 25.30 12.89
CA ARG A 295 3.98 24.83 12.04
C ARG A 295 3.36 23.50 12.49
N GLY A 296 3.87 22.92 13.58
CA GLY A 296 3.28 21.75 14.22
C GLY A 296 3.45 20.44 13.46
N THR A 297 4.51 20.30 12.67
CA THR A 297 4.79 19.09 11.87
C THR A 297 5.77 18.13 12.56
N VAL A 298 6.58 18.61 13.50
CA VAL A 298 7.82 17.94 13.94
C VAL A 298 7.61 17.14 15.22
N SER A 299 7.62 15.81 15.09
CA SER A 299 7.67 14.86 16.21
C SER A 299 9.12 14.53 16.59
N ARG A 300 9.99 14.30 15.60
CA ARG A 300 11.42 13.96 15.74
C ARG A 300 12.32 14.88 14.91
N LEU A 301 13.60 14.91 15.28
CA LEU A 301 14.67 15.63 14.60
C LEU A 301 15.77 14.62 14.23
N GLU A 302 15.98 14.44 12.94
CA GLU A 302 16.91 13.46 12.37
C GLU A 302 18.22 14.17 11.96
N GLY A 303 19.25 14.02 12.78
CA GLY A 303 20.59 14.53 12.50
C GLY A 303 21.33 13.66 11.49
N PHE A 304 21.40 14.11 10.24
CA PHE A 304 22.08 13.41 9.17
C PHE A 304 23.54 13.90 9.04
N TRP A 305 24.49 13.01 9.31
CA TRP A 305 25.94 13.26 9.24
C TRP A 305 26.67 11.92 9.01
N VAL A 306 26.29 11.26 7.92
CA VAL A 306 26.55 9.84 7.69
C VAL A 306 27.97 9.52 7.24
N ASN A 307 28.28 8.21 7.28
CA ASN A 307 29.19 7.60 6.33
C ASN A 307 28.90 8.10 4.91
N GLY A 308 29.92 8.56 4.18
CA GLY A 308 29.72 9.11 2.84
C GLY A 308 31.04 9.24 2.09
N GLY A 309 30.99 9.27 0.76
CA GLY A 309 32.16 9.49 -0.08
C GLY A 309 32.11 8.71 -1.39
N PRO A 310 33.09 8.93 -2.29
CA PRO A 310 33.13 8.27 -3.60
C PRO A 310 33.26 6.73 -3.51
N ASN A 311 33.65 6.21 -2.35
CA ASN A 311 33.85 4.79 -2.09
C ASN A 311 32.84 4.23 -1.07
N TYR A 312 31.67 4.84 -0.95
CA TYR A 312 30.64 4.50 0.05
C TYR A 312 30.39 2.99 0.23
N TRP A 313 30.49 2.21 -0.86
CA TRP A 313 30.25 0.76 -0.87
C TRP A 313 31.47 -0.10 -0.48
N THR A 314 32.67 0.45 -0.45
CA THR A 314 33.92 -0.29 -0.20
C THR A 314 34.68 0.19 1.03
N HIS A 315 34.51 1.46 1.41
CA HIS A 315 35.19 2.08 2.54
C HIS A 315 34.22 2.97 3.32
N TRP A 316 34.40 2.99 4.66
CA TRP A 316 33.65 3.85 5.54
C TRP A 316 34.43 5.13 5.81
N ASP A 317 33.84 6.27 5.45
CA ASP A 317 34.42 7.59 5.55
C ASP A 317 33.46 8.50 6.32
N VAL A 318 33.98 9.35 7.21
CA VAL A 318 33.16 10.30 7.97
C VAL A 318 32.98 11.59 7.16
N GLU A 319 31.74 12.07 7.00
CA GLU A 319 31.48 13.42 6.48
C GLU A 319 31.95 14.48 7.48
N THR A 320 32.92 15.30 7.06
CA THR A 320 33.52 16.36 7.88
C THR A 320 33.44 17.72 7.17
N LEU A 321 33.66 18.79 7.94
CA LEU A 321 34.00 20.10 7.40
C LEU A 321 35.51 20.34 7.55
N ALA A 322 36.14 20.77 6.46
CA ALA A 322 37.57 21.06 6.41
C ALA A 322 37.84 22.44 5.80
N ARG A 323 39.05 22.95 6.01
CA ARG A 323 39.55 24.18 5.38
C ARG A 323 40.28 23.83 4.08
N ASP A 324 39.84 24.38 2.96
CA ASP A 324 40.53 24.23 1.67
C ASP A 324 41.78 25.15 1.56
N ALA A 325 42.52 25.03 0.45
CA ALA A 325 43.73 25.80 0.20
C ALA A 325 43.49 27.33 0.13
N ASP A 326 42.28 27.76 -0.20
CA ASP A 326 41.87 29.17 -0.25
C ASP A 326 41.33 29.68 1.11
N GLY A 327 41.29 28.80 2.12
CA GLY A 327 40.79 29.11 3.46
C GLY A 327 39.27 29.06 3.59
N LYS A 328 38.56 28.44 2.66
CA LYS A 328 37.10 28.26 2.72
C LYS A 328 36.75 26.93 3.39
N THR A 329 35.63 26.94 4.11
CA THR A 329 35.04 25.71 4.64
C THR A 329 34.40 24.89 3.52
N VAL A 330 34.86 23.66 3.36
CA VAL A 330 34.37 22.69 2.39
C VAL A 330 33.98 21.38 3.09
N LYS A 331 33.12 20.59 2.44
CA LYS A 331 32.89 19.22 2.90
C LYS A 331 34.07 18.35 2.49
N LYS A 332 34.47 17.42 3.35
CA LYS A 332 35.52 16.44 3.08
C LYS A 332 35.13 15.10 3.70
N TYR A 333 35.44 14.02 3.00
CA TYR A 333 35.24 12.66 3.47
C TYR A 333 36.58 12.05 3.81
N VAL A 334 36.71 11.48 5.01
CA VAL A 334 37.96 10.94 5.51
C VAL A 334 37.75 9.57 6.14
N PRO A 335 38.72 8.63 6.03
CA PRO A 335 38.58 7.30 6.61
C PRO A 335 38.21 7.37 8.08
N TRP A 336 37.23 6.56 8.49
CA TRP A 336 36.69 6.58 9.85
C TRP A 336 37.75 6.26 10.92
N THR A 337 38.86 5.61 10.54
CA THR A 337 40.02 5.28 11.39
C THR A 337 41.07 6.39 11.47
N SER A 338 40.90 7.48 10.74
CA SER A 338 41.91 8.55 10.67
C SER A 338 41.88 9.45 11.91
N PRO A 339 43.03 10.06 12.29
CA PRO A 339 43.06 11.07 13.35
C PRO A 339 42.17 12.29 13.08
N GLU A 340 41.93 12.61 11.80
CA GLU A 340 41.04 13.69 11.39
C GLU A 340 39.57 13.34 11.71
N ALA A 341 39.14 12.11 11.43
CA ALA A 341 37.82 11.61 11.82
C ALA A 341 37.65 11.61 13.36
N ASP A 342 38.66 11.15 14.10
CA ASP A 342 38.64 11.16 15.57
C ASP A 342 38.47 12.57 16.14
N SER A 343 39.25 13.52 15.62
CA SER A 343 39.18 14.93 16.01
C SER A 343 37.81 15.54 15.68
N TRP A 344 37.29 15.25 14.48
CA TRP A 344 35.97 15.72 14.06
C TRP A 344 34.86 15.17 14.96
N ILE A 345 34.80 13.86 15.18
CA ILE A 345 33.77 13.22 16.00
C ILE A 345 33.78 13.80 17.42
N GLN A 346 34.96 13.99 18.03
CA GLN A 346 35.10 14.61 19.35
C GLN A 346 34.54 16.04 19.39
N GLN A 347 34.93 16.88 18.43
CA GLN A 347 34.49 18.27 18.36
C GLN A 347 33.00 18.41 18.03
N TYR A 348 32.55 17.75 16.95
CA TYR A 348 31.20 17.87 16.43
C TYR A 348 30.15 17.22 17.34
N VAL A 349 30.35 15.96 17.75
CA VAL A 349 29.34 15.26 18.58
C VAL A 349 29.23 15.93 19.95
N GLY A 350 30.35 16.38 20.51
CA GLY A 350 30.36 17.14 21.77
C GLY A 350 29.61 18.46 21.65
N ALA A 351 29.90 19.26 20.62
CA ALA A 351 29.23 20.53 20.39
C ALA A 351 27.74 20.35 20.04
N LEU A 352 27.40 19.34 19.25
CA LEU A 352 26.02 19.02 18.88
C LEU A 352 25.21 18.61 20.10
N ARG A 353 25.74 17.74 20.97
CA ARG A 353 25.12 17.35 22.23
C ARG A 353 24.76 18.58 23.07
N ASP A 354 25.73 19.47 23.25
CA ASP A 354 25.57 20.65 24.10
C ASP A 354 24.54 21.62 23.48
N HIS A 355 24.51 21.76 22.14
CA HIS A 355 23.51 22.55 21.42
C HIS A 355 22.10 21.96 21.52
N VAL A 356 21.93 20.67 21.24
CA VAL A 356 20.65 19.94 21.35
C VAL A 356 20.08 20.08 22.77
N LYS A 357 20.93 19.97 23.78
CA LYS A 357 20.55 20.20 25.18
C LYS A 357 20.15 21.65 25.45
N ALA A 358 20.93 22.62 24.97
CA ALA A 358 20.61 24.04 25.13
C ALA A 358 19.26 24.42 24.49
N MET A 359 18.91 23.77 23.38
CA MET A 359 17.65 23.99 22.66
C MET A 359 16.48 23.15 23.23
N GLY A 360 16.74 22.22 24.14
CA GLY A 360 15.71 21.33 24.71
C GLY A 360 15.20 20.28 23.72
N TRP A 361 16.04 19.85 22.79
CA TRP A 361 15.68 18.90 21.71
C TRP A 361 15.98 17.44 22.05
N GLU A 362 16.54 17.15 23.22
CA GLU A 362 17.02 15.81 23.63
C GLU A 362 15.99 14.70 23.44
N SER A 363 14.70 14.95 23.74
CA SER A 363 13.64 13.93 23.60
C SER A 363 13.18 13.69 22.16
N LYS A 364 13.56 14.56 21.22
CA LYS A 364 13.18 14.51 19.80
C LYS A 364 14.34 14.09 18.89
N TRP A 365 15.57 14.28 19.36
CA TRP A 365 16.78 14.10 18.57
C TRP A 365 17.16 12.63 18.42
N TRP A 366 17.49 12.24 17.19
CA TRP A 366 18.19 11.01 16.86
C TRP A 366 19.13 11.27 15.67
N MET A 367 20.09 10.38 15.41
CA MET A 367 21.07 10.58 14.34
C MET A 367 21.56 9.28 13.75
N HIS A 368 22.01 9.37 12.51
CA HIS A 368 22.62 8.27 11.78
C HIS A 368 24.09 8.07 12.14
N ILE A 369 24.60 6.86 11.93
CA ILE A 369 26.04 6.57 11.81
C ILE A 369 26.43 6.41 10.34
N GLY A 370 25.55 5.79 9.55
CA GLY A 370 25.77 5.53 8.14
C GLY A 370 24.45 5.32 7.42
N ASP A 371 24.41 4.36 6.51
CA ASP A 371 23.19 3.84 5.93
C ASP A 371 23.52 2.46 5.30
N GLU A 372 22.63 1.49 5.48
CA GLU A 372 22.75 0.09 5.05
C GLU A 372 24.14 -0.54 5.21
N PRO A 373 24.69 -0.68 6.45
CA PRO A 373 25.96 -1.35 6.66
C PRO A 373 25.93 -2.80 6.19
N GLN A 374 26.84 -3.14 5.27
CA GLN A 374 26.92 -4.47 4.64
C GLN A 374 28.35 -5.02 4.67
N GLY A 375 28.45 -6.35 4.80
CA GLY A 375 29.72 -7.08 4.85
C GLY A 375 30.62 -6.69 6.02
N ASP A 376 31.87 -7.20 6.00
CA ASP A 376 32.82 -6.97 7.09
C ASP A 376 33.19 -5.48 7.25
N SER A 377 33.39 -4.78 6.12
CA SER A 377 33.71 -3.33 6.12
C SER A 377 32.58 -2.50 6.74
N GLY A 378 31.33 -2.79 6.36
CA GLY A 378 30.14 -2.15 6.94
C GLY A 378 30.00 -2.40 8.43
N ARG A 379 30.17 -3.66 8.84
CA ARG A 379 30.13 -4.03 10.25
C ARG A 379 31.21 -3.32 11.07
N GLU A 380 32.46 -3.34 10.61
CA GLU A 380 33.57 -2.72 11.34
C GLU A 380 33.46 -1.20 11.39
N GLY A 381 33.14 -0.57 10.26
CA GLY A 381 32.98 0.87 10.15
C GLY A 381 31.84 1.40 11.01
N TRP A 382 30.66 0.80 10.89
CA TRP A 382 29.50 1.20 11.69
C TRP A 382 29.76 1.06 13.18
N ASN A 383 30.27 -0.11 13.62
CA ASN A 383 30.56 -0.37 15.03
C ASN A 383 31.62 0.58 15.59
N GLY A 384 32.68 0.85 14.82
CA GLY A 384 33.76 1.73 15.24
C GLY A 384 33.35 3.19 15.35
N ILE A 385 32.54 3.71 14.42
CA ILE A 385 32.00 5.07 14.52
C ILE A 385 30.98 5.15 15.66
N PHE A 386 30.09 4.17 15.78
CA PHE A 386 29.13 4.08 16.88
C PHE A 386 29.83 4.15 18.25
N ASP A 387 30.92 3.40 18.45
CA ASP A 387 31.68 3.42 19.70
C ASP A 387 32.27 4.80 19.99
N LYS A 388 32.81 5.48 18.97
CA LYS A 388 33.35 6.85 19.12
C LYS A 388 32.26 7.85 19.46
N VAL A 389 31.09 7.75 18.82
CA VAL A 389 29.92 8.61 19.09
C VAL A 389 29.42 8.39 20.51
N LYS A 390 29.16 7.13 20.90
CA LYS A 390 28.65 6.79 22.24
C LYS A 390 29.68 7.10 23.35
N ALA A 391 30.98 7.12 23.05
CA ALA A 391 31.98 7.59 24.01
C ALA A 391 31.87 9.10 24.33
N VAL A 392 31.40 9.91 23.37
CA VAL A 392 31.23 11.37 23.54
C VAL A 392 29.81 11.71 24.02
N TRP A 393 28.79 11.01 23.52
CA TRP A 393 27.38 11.21 23.85
C TRP A 393 26.69 9.85 24.04
N PRO A 394 26.80 9.24 25.24
CA PRO A 394 26.25 7.91 25.52
C PRO A 394 24.73 7.79 25.29
N ASP A 395 23.99 8.86 25.60
CA ASP A 395 22.53 8.85 25.61
C ASP A 395 21.88 9.21 24.26
N VAL A 396 22.67 9.53 23.22
CA VAL A 396 22.10 9.90 21.91
C VAL A 396 21.42 8.72 21.26
N LYS A 397 20.23 8.90 20.69
CA LYS A 397 19.57 7.84 19.93
C LYS A 397 20.21 7.68 18.56
N VAL A 398 20.53 6.44 18.19
CA VAL A 398 21.06 6.07 16.88
C VAL A 398 20.14 5.07 16.17
N GLY A 399 19.98 5.22 14.86
CA GLY A 399 19.36 4.21 14.01
C GLY A 399 19.79 4.39 12.56
N ASP A 400 19.90 3.30 11.82
CA ASP A 400 20.19 3.30 10.39
C ASP A 400 19.34 2.23 9.70
N ALA A 401 18.99 2.45 8.44
CA ALA A 401 18.40 1.39 7.62
C ALA A 401 19.38 0.22 7.54
N THR A 402 18.90 -1.02 7.72
CA THR A 402 19.74 -2.21 7.71
C THR A 402 19.30 -3.21 6.65
N PHE A 403 20.29 -3.76 5.95
CA PHE A 403 20.09 -4.74 4.90
C PHE A 403 21.16 -5.84 4.94
N HIS A 404 20.80 -7.06 4.54
CA HIS A 404 21.62 -8.29 4.56
C HIS A 404 22.09 -8.78 5.95
N ASP A 405 21.73 -10.02 6.25
CA ASP A 405 22.23 -10.73 7.44
C ASP A 405 23.63 -11.35 7.21
N PRO A 406 24.45 -11.49 8.26
CA PRO A 406 24.13 -11.24 9.68
C PRO A 406 24.27 -9.78 10.14
N VAL A 407 24.80 -8.88 9.28
CA VAL A 407 25.13 -7.50 9.69
C VAL A 407 23.90 -6.73 10.15
N ALA A 408 22.77 -6.84 9.44
CA ALA A 408 21.52 -6.21 9.86
C ALA A 408 21.06 -6.66 11.27
N SER A 409 21.09 -7.97 11.54
CA SER A 409 20.77 -8.53 12.86
C SER A 409 21.75 -8.10 13.96
N GLU A 410 23.03 -7.90 13.64
CA GLU A 410 24.05 -7.46 14.61
C GLU A 410 23.93 -5.96 14.94
N VAL A 411 23.72 -5.12 13.92
CA VAL A 411 23.57 -3.67 14.06
C VAL A 411 22.31 -3.31 14.83
N SER A 412 21.17 -3.95 14.53
CA SER A 412 19.90 -3.72 15.25
C SER A 412 19.97 -4.02 16.77
N GLN A 413 20.88 -4.90 17.21
CA GLN A 413 21.12 -5.14 18.64
C GLN A 413 21.79 -3.96 19.34
N ARG A 414 22.46 -3.07 18.61
CA ARG A 414 23.20 -1.91 19.14
C ARG A 414 22.44 -0.58 18.96
N GLU A 415 21.62 -0.46 17.94
CA GLU A 415 20.80 0.73 17.65
C GLU A 415 19.74 1.01 18.73
N ASP A 416 19.27 2.24 18.82
CA ASP A 416 18.12 2.64 19.64
C ASP A 416 16.80 2.59 18.84
N ILE A 417 16.91 2.68 17.51
CA ILE A 417 15.82 2.58 16.53
C ILE A 417 16.24 1.52 15.51
N THR A 418 15.58 0.38 15.50
CA THR A 418 15.90 -0.71 14.54
C THR A 418 15.11 -0.52 13.26
N ILE A 419 15.77 -0.47 12.11
CA ILE A 419 15.15 -0.14 10.83
C ILE A 419 15.47 -1.21 9.77
N PRO A 420 14.96 -2.44 9.89
CA PRO A 420 15.20 -3.49 8.90
C PRO A 420 14.49 -3.21 7.57
N ASN A 421 15.18 -3.48 6.46
CA ASN A 421 14.52 -3.66 5.18
C ASN A 421 13.50 -4.80 5.28
N LEU A 422 12.36 -4.67 4.59
CA LEU A 422 11.30 -5.67 4.59
C LEU A 422 11.77 -7.09 4.20
N LEU A 423 12.79 -7.25 3.35
CA LEU A 423 13.37 -8.57 3.03
C LEU A 423 14.10 -9.21 4.22
N ASN A 424 14.82 -8.42 5.01
CA ASN A 424 15.44 -8.90 6.25
C ASN A 424 14.37 -9.24 7.29
N TYR A 425 13.35 -8.40 7.41
CA TYR A 425 12.26 -8.65 8.35
C TYR A 425 11.43 -9.89 7.97
N GLU A 426 11.20 -10.15 6.68
CA GLU A 426 10.55 -11.38 6.20
C GLU A 426 11.37 -12.62 6.57
N SER A 427 12.67 -12.59 6.27
CA SER A 427 13.54 -13.77 6.39
C SER A 427 13.96 -14.09 7.84
N ASN A 428 14.13 -13.06 8.67
CA ASN A 428 14.65 -13.20 10.03
C ASN A 428 14.09 -12.10 10.96
N PRO A 429 12.79 -12.12 11.31
CA PRO A 429 12.17 -11.08 12.12
C PRO A 429 12.66 -11.06 13.58
N LYS A 430 13.15 -12.20 14.09
CA LYS A 430 13.38 -12.41 15.53
C LYS A 430 14.32 -11.37 16.19
N PRO A 431 15.49 -11.03 15.64
CA PRO A 431 16.39 -10.06 16.27
C PRO A 431 15.74 -8.68 16.44
N PHE A 432 14.95 -8.26 15.45
CA PHE A 432 14.24 -6.98 15.46
C PHE A 432 13.05 -7.01 16.44
N ASP A 433 12.32 -8.12 16.49
CA ASP A 433 11.22 -8.31 17.46
C ASP A 433 11.73 -8.36 18.92
N ASP A 434 12.88 -9.01 19.16
CA ASP A 434 13.53 -9.07 20.47
C ASP A 434 14.04 -7.67 20.88
N ALA A 435 14.63 -6.92 19.95
CA ALA A 435 15.08 -5.55 20.16
C ALA A 435 13.92 -4.60 20.53
N ARG A 436 12.81 -4.69 19.79
CA ARG A 436 11.56 -3.98 20.12
C ARG A 436 11.02 -4.38 21.49
N ALA A 437 11.00 -5.67 21.80
CA ALA A 437 10.54 -6.16 23.11
C ALA A 437 11.42 -5.65 24.28
N ALA A 438 12.68 -5.31 24.01
CA ALA A 438 13.59 -4.66 24.95
C ALA A 438 13.39 -3.13 25.07
N GLY A 439 12.38 -2.56 24.38
CA GLY A 439 11.99 -1.15 24.49
C GLY A 439 12.56 -0.23 23.41
N LYS A 440 13.20 -0.77 22.37
CA LYS A 440 13.65 -0.01 21.20
C LYS A 440 12.50 0.28 20.24
N ASP A 441 12.67 1.32 19.42
CA ASP A 441 11.76 1.57 18.31
C ASP A 441 12.01 0.54 17.20
N LEU A 442 10.94 0.15 16.48
CA LEU A 442 11.02 -0.70 15.29
C LEU A 442 10.34 0.04 14.14
N TRP A 443 11.11 0.37 13.12
CA TRP A 443 10.61 0.99 11.89
C TRP A 443 10.75 0.03 10.72
N LEU A 444 9.76 0.01 9.84
CA LEU A 444 9.79 -0.79 8.62
C LEU A 444 10.43 0.02 7.49
N TYR A 445 11.33 -0.59 6.71
CA TYR A 445 12.01 0.09 5.61
C TYR A 445 11.85 -0.63 4.28
N ASN A 446 11.54 0.15 3.24
CA ASN A 446 11.57 -0.26 1.84
C ASN A 446 12.18 0.86 1.00
N CYS A 447 12.69 0.47 -0.17
CA CYS A 447 13.33 1.33 -1.15
C CYS A 447 13.06 0.77 -2.55
N ASN A 448 14.07 0.76 -3.43
CA ASN A 448 14.00 0.06 -4.71
C ASN A 448 13.76 -1.46 -4.59
N ILE A 449 13.95 -2.01 -3.38
CA ILE A 449 13.57 -3.36 -2.97
C ILE A 449 12.81 -3.34 -1.64
N PRO A 450 11.94 -4.33 -1.36
CA PRO A 450 11.62 -5.49 -2.20
C PRO A 450 10.75 -5.17 -3.43
N THR A 451 10.91 -5.96 -4.50
CA THR A 451 9.93 -6.05 -5.59
C THR A 451 9.10 -7.34 -5.43
N LEU A 452 8.72 -8.03 -6.51
CA LEU A 452 7.89 -9.24 -6.48
C LEU A 452 6.54 -8.97 -5.80
N GLY A 453 6.05 -9.93 -5.00
CA GLY A 453 4.80 -9.84 -4.25
C GLY A 453 4.93 -9.19 -2.87
N PHE A 454 5.86 -8.26 -2.68
CA PHE A 454 6.08 -7.58 -1.39
C PHE A 454 5.46 -6.18 -1.35
N LEU A 455 5.11 -5.74 -0.15
CA LEU A 455 4.71 -4.36 0.11
C LEU A 455 5.83 -3.38 -0.27
N ASN A 456 5.49 -2.38 -1.09
CA ASN A 456 6.37 -1.26 -1.45
C ASN A 456 5.50 -0.09 -1.96
N ARG A 457 6.12 0.97 -2.51
CA ARG A 457 5.45 2.19 -2.95
C ARG A 457 5.68 2.58 -4.41
N PHE A 458 5.74 1.59 -5.31
CA PHE A 458 5.90 1.85 -6.75
C PHE A 458 4.59 2.29 -7.42
N ILE A 459 4.69 3.07 -8.51
CA ILE A 459 3.55 3.63 -9.27
C ILE A 459 2.71 2.53 -9.91
N ASP A 460 3.33 1.46 -10.37
CA ASP A 460 2.66 0.37 -11.05
C ASP A 460 2.21 -0.75 -10.10
N GLN A 461 2.26 -0.53 -8.78
CA GLN A 461 1.58 -1.37 -7.80
C GLN A 461 0.17 -0.83 -7.51
N PRO A 462 -0.79 -1.70 -7.18
CA PRO A 462 -2.08 -1.28 -6.65
C PRO A 462 -1.91 -0.44 -5.38
N GLU A 463 -2.74 0.59 -5.22
CA GLU A 463 -2.61 1.56 -4.11
C GLU A 463 -2.72 0.94 -2.72
N TYR A 464 -3.35 -0.23 -2.56
CA TYR A 464 -3.44 -0.87 -1.25
C TYR A 464 -2.07 -1.35 -0.73
N TYR A 465 -1.04 -1.49 -1.57
CA TYR A 465 0.30 -1.88 -1.14
C TYR A 465 0.88 -0.87 -0.13
N GLN A 466 0.76 0.43 -0.42
CA GLN A 466 1.28 1.49 0.44
C GLN A 466 0.50 1.59 1.76
N ARG A 467 -0.83 1.47 1.69
CA ARG A 467 -1.71 1.48 2.88
C ARG A 467 -1.40 0.31 3.82
N LEU A 468 -1.14 -0.88 3.27
CA LEU A 468 -0.87 -2.09 4.05
C LEU A 468 0.46 -2.04 4.82
N ILE A 469 1.39 -1.12 4.51
CA ILE A 469 2.59 -0.91 5.32
C ILE A 469 2.22 -0.47 6.74
N GLY A 470 1.24 0.43 6.89
CA GLY A 470 0.73 0.85 8.19
C GLY A 470 0.04 -0.28 8.96
N TRP A 471 -0.70 -1.15 8.25
CA TRP A 471 -1.29 -2.36 8.84
C TRP A 471 -0.23 -3.39 9.25
N LEU A 472 0.83 -3.57 8.45
CA LEU A 472 1.95 -4.45 8.78
C LEU A 472 2.62 -3.95 10.06
N ALA A 473 2.86 -2.64 10.15
CA ALA A 473 3.40 -2.04 11.36
C ALA A 473 2.50 -2.31 12.57
N ALA A 474 1.18 -2.18 12.43
CA ALA A 474 0.24 -2.45 13.50
C ALA A 474 0.24 -3.93 13.94
N ALA A 475 0.28 -4.86 12.97
CA ALA A 475 0.34 -6.31 13.18
C ALA A 475 1.64 -6.75 13.86
N ARG A 476 2.73 -6.02 13.62
CA ARG A 476 4.08 -6.33 14.12
C ARG A 476 4.54 -5.46 15.28
N ASN A 477 3.68 -4.56 15.75
CA ASN A 477 4.00 -3.56 16.78
C ASN A 477 5.16 -2.64 16.38
N ALA A 478 5.40 -2.44 15.09
CA ALA A 478 6.32 -1.40 14.63
C ALA A 478 5.67 -0.03 14.85
N ASN A 479 6.49 0.97 15.14
CA ASN A 479 6.07 2.34 15.46
C ASN A 479 6.71 3.37 14.52
N GLY A 480 7.16 2.93 13.36
CA GLY A 480 7.51 3.83 12.27
C GLY A 480 7.73 3.15 10.94
N HIS A 481 7.95 3.98 9.94
CA HIS A 481 8.29 3.62 8.57
C HIS A 481 9.35 4.58 8.06
N LEU A 482 10.32 4.06 7.32
CA LEU A 482 11.34 4.85 6.64
C LEU A 482 11.32 4.53 5.15
N HIS A 483 11.40 5.57 4.33
CA HIS A 483 11.83 5.45 2.95
C HIS A 483 12.80 6.59 2.61
N TRP A 484 13.75 6.28 1.73
CA TRP A 484 14.90 7.13 1.46
C TRP A 484 14.62 8.40 0.63
N ALA A 485 13.39 8.64 0.14
CA ALA A 485 13.19 9.64 -0.91
C ALA A 485 11.80 10.27 -1.01
N PHE A 486 11.63 11.44 -0.40
CA PHE A 486 10.44 12.27 -0.59
C PHE A 486 10.39 12.90 -2.00
N ASN A 487 11.50 13.48 -2.48
CA ASN A 487 11.51 14.39 -3.63
C ASN A 487 12.80 14.36 -4.49
N ASN A 488 13.43 13.21 -4.71
CA ASN A 488 14.63 13.12 -5.56
C ASN A 488 14.28 13.15 -7.07
N TRP A 489 13.85 14.31 -7.57
CA TRP A 489 13.40 14.51 -8.97
C TRP A 489 14.53 14.59 -10.01
N ASN A 490 15.76 14.23 -9.64
CA ASN A 490 16.92 14.41 -10.50
C ASN A 490 17.15 13.22 -11.45
N ILE A 491 16.31 12.19 -11.35
CA ILE A 491 16.29 11.03 -12.24
C ILE A 491 15.01 11.08 -13.06
N SER A 492 15.12 10.78 -14.35
CA SER A 492 13.96 10.73 -15.23
C SER A 492 13.19 9.43 -15.03
N MET A 493 11.86 9.47 -15.16
CA MET A 493 11.01 8.27 -15.02
C MET A 493 11.40 7.14 -15.98
N ASP A 494 11.96 7.47 -17.16
CA ASP A 494 12.42 6.48 -18.13
C ASP A 494 13.68 5.74 -17.67
N ASP A 495 14.50 6.38 -16.83
CA ASP A 495 15.76 5.82 -16.29
C ASP A 495 15.56 5.09 -14.94
N GLU A 496 14.38 5.20 -14.32
CA GLU A 496 14.07 4.48 -13.08
C GLU A 496 13.80 3.00 -13.37
N ASP A 497 14.59 2.09 -12.79
CA ASP A 497 14.36 0.63 -12.87
C ASP A 497 13.00 0.24 -12.24
N VAL A 498 12.73 0.83 -11.07
CA VAL A 498 11.48 0.66 -10.32
C VAL A 498 10.80 2.03 -10.19
N LYS A 499 9.55 2.10 -10.63
CA LYS A 499 8.88 3.36 -10.99
C LYS A 499 8.34 4.06 -9.75
N GLY A 500 8.84 5.26 -9.47
CA GLY A 500 8.41 6.10 -8.36
C GLY A 500 9.15 5.85 -7.03
N ASP A 501 10.27 5.12 -7.03
CA ASP A 501 11.11 4.94 -5.84
C ASP A 501 11.69 6.28 -5.36
N TYR A 502 12.19 7.08 -6.31
CA TYR A 502 12.94 8.31 -6.05
C TYR A 502 12.10 9.48 -5.51
N TRP A 503 10.77 9.39 -5.52
CA TRP A 503 9.92 10.47 -5.04
C TRP A 503 8.47 10.00 -4.82
N VAL A 504 7.81 10.67 -3.88
CA VAL A 504 6.39 10.47 -3.57
C VAL A 504 5.56 11.74 -3.78
N VAL A 505 6.19 12.84 -4.20
CA VAL A 505 5.54 14.08 -4.65
C VAL A 505 6.13 14.54 -5.97
N ASN A 506 5.40 15.34 -6.73
CA ASN A 506 5.83 15.93 -7.99
C ASN A 506 6.12 17.44 -7.85
N PRO A 507 7.04 18.01 -8.63
CA PRO A 507 7.23 19.45 -8.66
C PRO A 507 6.13 20.15 -9.49
N ASP A 508 5.43 21.13 -8.91
CA ASP A 508 4.49 22.02 -9.61
C ASP A 508 5.08 23.43 -9.77
N LYS A 509 5.89 23.57 -10.81
CA LYS A 509 6.59 24.82 -11.14
C LYS A 509 5.63 25.94 -11.55
N GLU A 510 4.50 25.59 -12.15
CA GLU A 510 3.52 26.56 -12.66
C GLU A 510 2.83 27.30 -11.52
N HIS A 511 2.42 26.57 -10.48
CA HIS A 511 1.73 27.16 -9.32
C HIS A 511 2.67 27.49 -8.16
N ASN A 512 3.95 27.10 -8.26
CA ASN A 512 4.95 27.24 -7.22
C ASN A 512 4.55 26.51 -5.91
N LEU A 513 4.13 25.25 -6.08
CA LEU A 513 3.68 24.34 -5.03
C LEU A 513 4.30 22.95 -5.24
N LEU A 514 4.06 22.04 -4.30
CA LEU A 514 4.23 20.60 -4.50
C LEU A 514 2.91 20.00 -5.00
N GLU A 515 3.02 19.02 -5.91
CA GLU A 515 1.90 18.21 -6.37
C GLU A 515 1.92 16.87 -5.64
N ARG A 516 0.78 16.48 -5.05
CA ARG A 516 0.64 15.23 -4.28
C ARG A 516 0.58 14.03 -5.24
N THR A 517 0.67 12.82 -4.69
CA THR A 517 0.44 11.57 -5.42
C THR A 517 -0.63 10.75 -4.73
N ILE A 518 -1.22 9.80 -5.46
CA ILE A 518 -2.13 8.80 -4.88
C ILE A 518 -1.36 7.91 -3.89
N ARG A 519 -0.11 7.57 -4.19
CA ARG A 519 0.75 6.81 -3.27
C ARG A 519 0.91 7.49 -1.92
N LEU A 520 1.15 8.81 -1.90
CA LEU A 520 1.25 9.58 -0.67
C LEU A 520 -0.08 9.61 0.11
N GLU A 521 -1.23 9.66 -0.58
CA GLU A 521 -2.55 9.51 0.05
C GLU A 521 -2.68 8.15 0.73
N SER A 522 -2.32 7.08 0.02
CA SER A 522 -2.41 5.71 0.52
C SER A 522 -1.50 5.45 1.73
N MET A 523 -0.28 6.01 1.72
CA MET A 523 0.62 5.98 2.88
C MET A 523 -0.01 6.66 4.10
N ARG A 524 -0.59 7.87 3.93
CA ARG A 524 -1.28 8.56 5.03
C ARG A 524 -2.44 7.72 5.57
N ASP A 525 -3.26 7.15 4.69
CA ASP A 525 -4.37 6.29 5.10
C ASP A 525 -3.86 5.12 5.97
N GLY A 526 -2.74 4.50 5.60
CA GLY A 526 -2.10 3.44 6.39
C GLY A 526 -1.61 3.90 7.77
N ILE A 527 -1.03 5.11 7.85
CA ILE A 527 -0.60 5.70 9.14
C ILE A 527 -1.81 6.03 10.02
N GLU A 528 -2.90 6.52 9.43
CA GLU A 528 -4.14 6.83 10.16
C GLU A 528 -4.86 5.55 10.62
N ASP A 529 -4.85 4.50 9.79
CA ASP A 529 -5.26 3.15 10.18
C ASP A 529 -4.49 2.66 11.42
N TRP A 530 -3.16 2.81 11.41
CA TRP A 530 -2.29 2.43 12.52
C TRP A 530 -2.66 3.17 13.82
N GLU A 531 -3.00 4.46 13.73
CA GLU A 531 -3.43 5.24 14.90
C GLU A 531 -4.72 4.71 15.51
N VAL A 532 -5.71 4.36 14.68
CA VAL A 532 -6.97 3.76 15.17
C VAL A 532 -6.71 2.39 15.79
N VAL A 533 -5.89 1.55 15.16
CA VAL A 533 -5.49 0.25 15.72
C VAL A 533 -4.76 0.43 17.05
N SER A 534 -3.86 1.41 17.15
CA SER A 534 -3.12 1.74 18.37
C SER A 534 -4.02 2.25 19.50
N ILE A 535 -5.11 2.97 19.16
CA ILE A 535 -6.14 3.35 20.14
C ILE A 535 -6.89 2.10 20.64
N LEU A 536 -7.33 1.22 19.75
CA LEU A 536 -8.00 -0.03 20.11
C LEU A 536 -7.11 -0.89 21.02
N LYS A 537 -5.83 -1.00 20.66
CA LYS A 537 -4.80 -1.81 21.34
C LYS A 537 -4.64 -1.48 22.82
N LYS A 538 -4.91 -0.23 23.23
CA LYS A 538 -4.88 0.20 24.64
C LYS A 538 -5.92 -0.53 25.51
N THR A 539 -6.99 -1.02 24.90
CA THR A 539 -8.12 -1.69 25.59
C THR A 539 -8.31 -3.14 25.19
N HIS A 540 -7.97 -3.49 23.95
CA HIS A 540 -8.12 -4.84 23.38
C HIS A 540 -6.87 -5.19 22.54
N PRO A 541 -5.71 -5.47 23.17
CA PRO A 541 -4.43 -5.62 22.47
C PRO A 541 -4.38 -6.81 21.50
N ASP A 542 -4.93 -7.95 21.89
CA ASP A 542 -4.92 -9.18 21.10
C ASP A 542 -5.83 -9.02 19.87
N LEU A 543 -7.06 -8.57 20.10
CA LEU A 543 -8.02 -8.20 19.06
C LEU A 543 -7.45 -7.21 18.04
N ALA A 544 -6.81 -6.13 18.49
CA ALA A 544 -6.20 -5.13 17.61
C ALA A 544 -5.13 -5.74 16.70
N THR A 545 -4.32 -6.62 17.28
CA THR A 545 -3.25 -7.34 16.57
C THR A 545 -3.83 -8.33 15.56
N ASP A 546 -4.86 -9.07 15.94
CA ASP A 546 -5.51 -10.04 15.07
C ASP A 546 -6.24 -9.40 13.89
N LEU A 547 -6.92 -8.27 14.11
CA LEU A 547 -7.54 -7.50 13.03
C LEU A 547 -6.52 -7.01 12.02
N ALA A 548 -5.34 -6.54 12.48
CA ALA A 548 -4.26 -6.15 11.57
C ALA A 548 -3.66 -7.35 10.82
N LYS A 549 -3.42 -8.46 11.53
CA LYS A 549 -2.91 -9.72 10.93
C LYS A 549 -3.88 -10.36 9.94
N ALA A 550 -5.17 -10.08 10.05
CA ALA A 550 -6.16 -10.53 9.08
C ALA A 550 -5.97 -9.89 7.70
N LEU A 551 -5.32 -8.72 7.62
CA LEU A 551 -5.00 -8.04 6.37
C LEU A 551 -3.57 -8.29 5.91
N VAL A 552 -2.62 -8.32 6.84
CA VAL A 552 -1.20 -8.51 6.52
C VAL A 552 -0.48 -9.21 7.66
N SER A 553 0.12 -10.35 7.34
CA SER A 553 0.87 -11.15 8.32
C SER A 553 2.38 -10.92 8.18
N THR A 554 2.93 -10.96 6.97
CA THR A 554 4.35 -10.69 6.70
C THR A 554 4.47 -9.67 5.55
N PRO A 555 5.64 -9.04 5.34
CA PRO A 555 5.87 -8.18 4.18
C PRO A 555 5.45 -8.78 2.82
N GLY A 556 5.57 -10.09 2.64
CA GLY A 556 5.15 -10.80 1.42
C GLY A 556 3.79 -11.52 1.50
N THR A 557 3.11 -11.50 2.65
CA THR A 557 1.85 -12.24 2.86
C THR A 557 0.74 -11.31 3.37
N PHE A 558 -0.10 -10.85 2.45
CA PHE A 558 -1.19 -9.90 2.71
C PHE A 558 -2.37 -10.11 1.77
N THR A 559 -3.52 -9.53 2.12
CA THR A 559 -4.72 -9.58 1.28
C THR A 559 -4.64 -8.60 0.12
N GLY A 560 -4.97 -9.08 -1.08
CA GLY A 560 -5.21 -8.22 -2.25
C GLY A 560 -6.66 -7.74 -2.38
N ASP A 561 -7.57 -8.12 -1.46
CA ASP A 561 -8.99 -7.76 -1.52
C ASP A 561 -9.25 -6.43 -0.81
N VAL A 562 -9.40 -5.36 -1.59
CA VAL A 562 -9.63 -4.01 -1.06
C VAL A 562 -10.98 -3.89 -0.36
N THR A 563 -11.97 -4.72 -0.73
CA THR A 563 -13.27 -4.70 -0.07
C THR A 563 -13.19 -5.36 1.31
N TYR A 564 -12.36 -6.38 1.47
CA TYR A 564 -12.08 -6.99 2.76
C TYR A 564 -11.28 -6.05 3.66
N LEU A 565 -10.28 -5.34 3.12
CA LEU A 565 -9.57 -4.27 3.81
C LEU A 565 -10.54 -3.21 4.38
N GLU A 566 -11.44 -2.68 3.55
CA GLU A 566 -12.45 -1.69 3.97
C GLU A 566 -13.35 -2.23 5.10
N ARG A 567 -13.80 -3.49 4.99
CA ARG A 567 -14.63 -4.12 6.02
C ARG A 567 -13.88 -4.30 7.34
N ILE A 568 -12.64 -4.81 7.31
CA ILE A 568 -11.81 -4.94 8.52
C ILE A 568 -11.53 -3.57 9.14
N ARG A 569 -11.23 -2.54 8.33
CA ARG A 569 -11.06 -1.18 8.81
C ARG A 569 -12.32 -0.66 9.52
N ALA A 570 -13.49 -0.88 8.94
CA ALA A 570 -14.76 -0.50 9.57
C ALA A 570 -14.96 -1.23 10.93
N LEU A 571 -14.57 -2.51 11.03
CA LEU A 571 -14.60 -3.24 12.31
C LEU A 571 -13.64 -2.63 13.33
N VAL A 572 -12.43 -2.24 12.92
CA VAL A 572 -11.44 -1.55 13.78
C VAL A 572 -11.98 -0.22 14.29
N LEU A 573 -12.56 0.61 13.42
CA LEU A 573 -13.19 1.88 13.78
C LEU A 573 -14.33 1.70 14.78
N ASP A 574 -15.22 0.73 14.53
CA ASP A 574 -16.34 0.44 15.42
C ASP A 574 -15.86 -0.10 16.76
N ALA A 575 -14.89 -1.02 16.77
CA ALA A 575 -14.28 -1.56 17.98
C ALA A 575 -13.60 -0.46 18.82
N ALA A 576 -12.79 0.40 18.19
CA ALA A 576 -12.11 1.52 18.84
C ALA A 576 -13.11 2.54 19.41
N ALA A 577 -14.28 2.68 18.77
CA ALA A 577 -15.38 3.51 19.26
C ALA A 577 -16.23 2.85 20.37
N GLY A 578 -15.90 1.62 20.79
CA GLY A 578 -16.69 0.84 21.74
C GLY A 578 -18.06 0.43 21.19
N ARG A 579 -18.25 0.49 19.87
CA ARG A 579 -19.48 0.01 19.22
C ARG A 579 -19.43 -1.52 19.18
N PRO A 580 -20.59 -2.19 19.30
CA PRO A 580 -20.62 -3.63 19.13
C PRO A 580 -20.17 -4.00 17.72
N ILE A 581 -19.21 -4.91 17.61
CA ILE A 581 -18.79 -5.46 16.34
C ILE A 581 -19.81 -6.55 15.96
N LYS A 582 -20.60 -6.33 14.91
CA LYS A 582 -21.79 -7.15 14.60
C LYS A 582 -21.69 -7.75 13.20
N ALA A 583 -22.05 -9.03 13.06
CA ALA A 583 -23.02 -9.43 12.05
C ALA A 583 -24.40 -9.01 12.60
N PRO A 584 -25.12 -8.05 11.99
CA PRO A 584 -26.29 -7.41 12.58
C PRO A 584 -27.42 -8.34 13.06
N GLU A 585 -27.40 -9.63 12.69
CA GLU A 585 -28.52 -10.55 12.92
C GLU A 585 -28.19 -11.84 13.69
N LEU A 586 -26.96 -12.08 14.19
CA LEU A 586 -26.60 -13.42 14.69
C LEU A 586 -25.98 -13.44 16.09
N ALA A 587 -26.85 -13.69 17.07
CA ALA A 587 -26.50 -14.21 18.38
C ALA A 587 -27.08 -15.63 18.51
N ALA A 588 -26.39 -16.63 17.96
CA ALA A 588 -26.64 -18.02 18.34
C ALA A 588 -25.81 -18.32 19.60
N GLN A 589 -26.49 -18.77 20.66
CA GLN A 589 -25.84 -19.25 21.88
C GLN A 589 -24.95 -20.47 21.57
N VAL A 590 -23.69 -20.35 22.00
CA VAL A 590 -22.75 -21.33 22.58
C VAL A 590 -22.67 -22.75 21.97
N ALA A 591 -21.42 -23.16 21.70
CA ALA A 591 -20.90 -24.51 21.45
C ALA A 591 -21.32 -25.18 20.11
N THR A 592 -20.30 -25.42 19.27
CA THR A 592 -20.27 -26.39 18.15
C THR A 592 -20.89 -26.04 16.79
N GLY A 593 -21.60 -24.92 16.62
CA GLY A 593 -21.96 -24.38 15.28
C GLY A 593 -23.17 -23.43 15.26
N ALA A 594 -23.19 -22.50 14.31
CA ALA A 594 -24.27 -21.52 14.10
C ALA A 594 -24.81 -21.60 12.65
N ASP A 595 -26.13 -21.80 12.49
CA ASP A 595 -26.85 -21.48 11.25
C ASP A 595 -27.12 -19.98 11.22
N LEU A 596 -26.61 -19.31 10.21
CA LEU A 596 -26.76 -17.87 10.01
C LEU A 596 -28.16 -17.50 9.46
N GLY A 597 -29.00 -18.50 9.13
CA GLY A 597 -30.36 -18.34 8.60
C GLY A 597 -30.42 -17.93 7.11
N SER A 598 -29.34 -17.35 6.59
CA SER A 598 -29.11 -17.05 5.18
C SER A 598 -27.61 -17.13 4.86
N GLN A 599 -27.23 -16.91 3.60
CA GLN A 599 -25.82 -16.80 3.24
C GLN A 599 -25.27 -15.41 3.60
N TYR A 600 -24.04 -15.36 4.08
CA TYR A 600 -23.32 -14.17 4.53
C TYR A 600 -21.95 -14.10 3.87
N GLN A 601 -21.49 -12.88 3.60
CA GLN A 601 -20.07 -12.56 3.62
C GLN A 601 -19.63 -12.63 5.08
N VAL A 602 -18.64 -13.47 5.36
CA VAL A 602 -18.07 -13.73 6.67
C VAL A 602 -16.65 -13.20 6.69
N ASP A 603 -16.45 -12.06 7.33
CA ASP A 603 -15.15 -11.40 7.42
C ASP A 603 -14.26 -12.05 8.49
N GLY A 604 -14.89 -12.58 9.55
CA GLY A 604 -14.19 -13.31 10.58
C GLY A 604 -15.06 -13.69 11.77
N VAL A 605 -14.43 -14.21 12.81
CA VAL A 605 -15.09 -14.53 14.09
C VAL A 605 -14.36 -13.92 15.27
N PHE A 606 -15.12 -13.33 16.19
CA PHE A 606 -14.65 -12.91 17.50
C PHE A 606 -14.86 -14.04 18.50
N LEU A 607 -13.78 -14.47 19.12
CA LEU A 607 -13.78 -15.54 20.10
C LEU A 607 -13.43 -14.95 21.47
N LYS A 608 -14.05 -15.48 22.52
CA LYS A 608 -13.63 -15.23 23.89
C LYS A 608 -13.46 -16.55 24.59
N TRP A 609 -12.27 -16.80 25.11
CA TRP A 609 -11.94 -18.02 25.85
C TRP A 609 -12.09 -17.82 27.36
N GLY A 610 -12.37 -18.92 28.06
CA GLY A 610 -12.36 -18.98 29.52
C GLY A 610 -10.94 -19.22 30.06
N ALA A 611 -10.85 -19.72 31.29
CA ALA A 611 -9.56 -20.12 31.89
C ALA A 611 -8.92 -21.33 31.19
N GLN A 612 -9.73 -22.12 30.46
CA GLN A 612 -9.26 -23.17 29.58
C GLN A 612 -9.43 -22.70 28.14
N HIS A 613 -8.42 -22.95 27.32
CA HIS A 613 -8.43 -22.75 25.88
C HIS A 613 -7.57 -23.84 25.23
N PRO A 614 -7.87 -24.22 23.98
CA PRO A 614 -7.00 -25.14 23.25
C PRO A 614 -5.73 -24.41 22.80
N ALA A 615 -4.65 -25.17 22.57
CA ALA A 615 -3.43 -24.64 21.92
C ALA A 615 -3.62 -24.47 20.40
N GLU A 616 -4.52 -25.26 19.80
CA GLU A 616 -4.86 -25.18 18.39
C GLU A 616 -6.37 -25.32 18.18
N TYR A 617 -6.92 -24.59 17.22
CA TYR A 617 -8.32 -24.72 16.85
C TYR A 617 -8.54 -24.38 15.36
N THR A 618 -9.63 -24.90 14.79
CA THR A 618 -10.02 -24.66 13.41
C THR A 618 -11.43 -24.08 13.36
N VAL A 619 -11.58 -22.98 12.62
CA VAL A 619 -12.89 -22.42 12.25
C VAL A 619 -13.29 -23.00 10.91
N GLN A 620 -14.49 -23.57 10.85
CA GLN A 620 -15.03 -24.20 9.64
C GLN A 620 -16.29 -23.49 9.17
N THR A 621 -16.45 -23.40 7.85
CA THR A 621 -17.63 -22.83 7.19
C THR A 621 -18.35 -23.88 6.35
N SER A 622 -19.61 -23.60 6.03
CA SER A 622 -20.44 -24.45 5.17
C SER A 622 -21.60 -23.67 4.56
N TYR A 623 -22.06 -24.06 3.37
CA TYR A 623 -23.29 -23.56 2.77
C TYR A 623 -24.54 -24.39 3.12
N ASP A 624 -24.37 -25.67 3.43
CA ASP A 624 -25.45 -26.66 3.58
C ASP A 624 -25.58 -27.26 5.00
N GLY A 625 -24.58 -27.04 5.86
CA GLY A 625 -24.50 -27.57 7.22
C GLY A 625 -24.03 -29.04 7.29
N VAL A 626 -23.71 -29.65 6.15
CA VAL A 626 -23.31 -31.05 5.99
C VAL A 626 -21.86 -31.13 5.50
N SER A 627 -21.53 -30.37 4.47
CA SER A 627 -20.21 -30.28 3.85
C SER A 627 -19.45 -29.13 4.49
N TRP A 628 -18.40 -29.43 5.23
CA TRP A 628 -17.63 -28.45 6.02
C TRP A 628 -16.22 -28.31 5.46
N VAL A 629 -15.75 -27.07 5.34
CA VAL A 629 -14.38 -26.73 4.92
C VAL A 629 -13.66 -25.95 6.00
N ASP A 630 -12.37 -26.19 6.14
CA ASP A 630 -11.48 -25.48 7.07
C ASP A 630 -11.20 -24.07 6.53
N ALA A 631 -11.91 -23.07 7.08
CA ALA A 631 -11.78 -21.68 6.66
C ALA A 631 -10.56 -20.99 7.28
N ALA A 632 -10.19 -21.36 8.51
CA ALA A 632 -8.93 -20.93 9.13
C ALA A 632 -8.51 -21.88 10.25
N ARG A 633 -7.19 -21.98 10.47
CA ARG A 633 -6.58 -22.75 11.56
C ARG A 633 -5.66 -21.85 12.37
N ARG A 634 -5.74 -21.95 13.70
CA ARG A 634 -4.80 -21.35 14.65
C ARG A 634 -4.01 -22.47 15.32
N THR A 635 -2.68 -22.38 15.33
CA THR A 635 -1.77 -23.41 15.85
C THR A 635 -0.95 -22.97 17.07
N ALA A 636 -1.14 -21.73 17.52
CA ALA A 636 -0.48 -21.17 18.70
C ALA A 636 -1.44 -20.21 19.42
N ALA A 637 -2.61 -20.72 19.80
CA ALA A 637 -3.63 -19.94 20.50
C ALA A 637 -3.21 -19.67 21.96
N ASP A 638 -3.33 -18.43 22.37
CA ASP A 638 -2.97 -17.90 23.69
C ASP A 638 -4.17 -17.65 24.61
N GLY A 639 -5.39 -17.91 24.12
CA GLY A 639 -6.62 -17.71 24.88
C GLY A 639 -7.07 -16.25 24.85
N GLY A 640 -7.88 -15.81 25.82
CA GLY A 640 -8.32 -14.41 25.85
C GLY A 640 -9.34 -14.03 24.76
N GLU A 641 -9.15 -12.88 24.12
CA GLU A 641 -10.03 -12.36 23.06
C GLU A 641 -9.33 -12.45 21.70
N ASP A 642 -9.86 -13.29 20.80
CA ASP A 642 -9.28 -13.50 19.47
C ASP A 642 -10.17 -12.90 18.39
N PHE A 643 -9.53 -12.52 17.28
CA PHE A 643 -10.20 -12.41 15.99
C PHE A 643 -9.57 -13.34 14.95
N VAL A 644 -10.41 -14.10 14.27
CA VAL A 644 -9.98 -14.97 13.17
C VAL A 644 -10.57 -14.42 11.89
N GLY A 645 -9.73 -13.79 11.08
CA GLY A 645 -10.11 -13.34 9.73
C GLY A 645 -10.32 -14.52 8.79
N LEU A 646 -11.37 -14.47 7.97
CA LEU A 646 -11.78 -15.58 7.10
C LEU A 646 -11.96 -15.18 5.63
N ASN A 647 -12.44 -13.95 5.36
CA ASN A 647 -12.90 -13.50 4.04
C ASN A 647 -13.64 -14.57 3.22
N ALA A 648 -14.63 -15.22 3.84
CA ALA A 648 -15.34 -16.36 3.27
C ALA A 648 -16.82 -16.04 3.04
N LYS A 649 -17.54 -16.89 2.31
CA LYS A 649 -18.99 -16.84 2.16
C LYS A 649 -19.60 -18.14 2.63
N ALA A 650 -20.58 -18.03 3.53
CA ALA A 650 -21.14 -19.21 4.18
C ALA A 650 -22.56 -18.95 4.70
N ARG A 651 -23.29 -20.03 4.96
CA ARG A 651 -24.53 -19.99 5.76
C ARG A 651 -24.33 -20.57 7.16
N TYR A 652 -23.40 -21.49 7.32
CA TYR A 652 -23.11 -22.13 8.59
C TYR A 652 -21.64 -21.90 8.92
N ILE A 653 -21.36 -21.74 10.20
CA ILE A 653 -20.00 -21.60 10.70
C ILE A 653 -19.88 -22.31 12.05
N ARG A 654 -18.74 -22.93 12.32
CA ARG A 654 -18.50 -23.59 13.60
C ARG A 654 -17.05 -23.52 14.06
N LEU A 655 -16.91 -23.72 15.37
CA LEU A 655 -15.66 -23.97 16.06
C LEU A 655 -15.91 -25.14 17.02
N GLN A 656 -15.12 -26.20 16.92
CA GLN A 656 -15.18 -27.35 17.84
C GLN A 656 -13.99 -27.26 18.81
N ALA A 657 -14.21 -26.60 19.95
CA ALA A 657 -13.20 -26.43 20.98
C ALA A 657 -13.84 -26.28 22.36
N ASP A 658 -13.20 -26.87 23.37
CA ASP A 658 -13.58 -26.70 24.76
C ASP A 658 -13.11 -25.34 25.30
N GLY A 659 -13.82 -24.80 26.29
CA GLY A 659 -13.43 -23.55 26.97
C GLY A 659 -13.88 -22.25 26.28
N LEU A 660 -14.58 -22.33 25.16
CA LEU A 660 -15.14 -21.16 24.48
C LEU A 660 -16.30 -20.53 25.29
N VAL A 661 -16.20 -19.24 25.58
CA VAL A 661 -17.21 -18.45 26.32
C VAL A 661 -18.12 -17.68 25.38
N SER A 662 -17.57 -17.10 24.32
CA SER A 662 -18.34 -16.32 23.32
C SER A 662 -17.84 -16.62 21.91
N PHE A 663 -18.79 -16.66 20.98
CA PHE A 663 -18.56 -16.79 19.54
C PHE A 663 -19.44 -15.77 18.82
N LYS A 664 -18.84 -14.84 18.09
CA LYS A 664 -19.58 -13.84 17.29
C LYS A 664 -19.03 -13.80 15.88
N VAL A 665 -19.90 -13.70 14.90
CA VAL A 665 -19.52 -13.62 13.49
C VAL A 665 -19.46 -12.15 13.08
N ALA A 666 -18.42 -11.78 12.35
CA ALA A 666 -18.27 -10.50 11.67
C ALA A 666 -18.64 -10.67 10.20
N GLY A 667 -19.40 -9.71 9.66
CA GLY A 667 -19.72 -9.69 8.23
C GLY A 667 -21.14 -9.22 7.95
N ALA A 668 -21.58 -9.43 6.71
CA ALA A 668 -22.84 -8.91 6.21
C ALA A 668 -23.60 -9.98 5.42
N ARG A 669 -24.92 -9.95 5.53
CA ARG A 669 -25.79 -10.84 4.74
C ARG A 669 -25.53 -10.61 3.26
N LEU A 670 -25.41 -11.69 2.49
CA LEU A 670 -25.30 -11.55 1.04
C LEU A 670 -26.59 -10.95 0.48
N PRO A 671 -26.50 -9.93 -0.40
CA PRO A 671 -27.68 -9.31 -1.01
C PRO A 671 -28.45 -10.28 -1.91
N GLN A 672 -27.77 -11.34 -2.39
CA GLN A 672 -28.33 -12.41 -3.19
C GLN A 672 -27.79 -13.75 -2.72
N GLN A 673 -28.55 -14.82 -2.97
CA GLN A 673 -28.10 -16.18 -2.68
C GLN A 673 -27.17 -16.66 -3.79
N ASN A 674 -25.96 -17.11 -3.43
CA ASN A 674 -25.11 -17.93 -4.29
C ASN A 674 -25.79 -19.29 -4.48
N LEU A 675 -26.27 -19.55 -5.70
CA LEU A 675 -27.05 -20.71 -6.09
C LEU A 675 -26.22 -22.00 -6.15
N VAL A 676 -24.90 -21.88 -6.29
CA VAL A 676 -23.96 -23.02 -6.39
C VAL A 676 -23.16 -23.26 -5.11
N GLY A 677 -23.26 -22.38 -4.11
CA GLY A 677 -22.56 -22.56 -2.83
C GLY A 677 -22.85 -23.92 -2.19
N GLY A 678 -21.79 -24.71 -1.95
CA GLY A 678 -21.82 -26.06 -1.40
C GLY A 678 -22.31 -27.14 -2.38
N ARG A 679 -22.40 -26.86 -3.69
CA ARG A 679 -22.80 -27.85 -4.69
C ARG A 679 -21.61 -28.46 -5.40
N THR A 680 -21.66 -29.77 -5.63
CA THR A 680 -20.74 -30.44 -6.54
C THR A 680 -20.92 -29.94 -7.98
N TYR A 681 -19.83 -29.99 -8.75
CA TYR A 681 -19.79 -29.62 -10.16
C TYR A 681 -19.11 -30.68 -11.01
N THR A 682 -19.22 -30.53 -12.33
CA THR A 682 -18.43 -31.30 -13.28
C THR A 682 -17.40 -30.40 -13.96
N LYS A 683 -16.27 -31.00 -14.37
CA LYS A 683 -15.16 -30.31 -15.05
C LYS A 683 -14.73 -31.10 -16.28
N SER A 684 -14.28 -30.42 -17.33
CA SER A 684 -13.83 -31.08 -18.57
C SER A 684 -12.39 -31.59 -18.57
N TRP A 685 -11.69 -31.49 -17.44
CA TRP A 685 -10.31 -31.96 -17.29
C TRP A 685 -10.10 -32.64 -15.93
N THR A 686 -8.94 -33.29 -15.79
CA THR A 686 -8.47 -33.87 -14.53
C THR A 686 -7.31 -33.02 -13.99
N PRO A 687 -7.43 -32.44 -12.79
CA PRO A 687 -6.34 -31.71 -12.15
C PRO A 687 -5.13 -32.61 -11.86
N PRO A 688 -3.91 -32.07 -11.88
CA PRO A 688 -2.71 -32.83 -11.54
C PRO A 688 -2.69 -33.18 -10.04
N ALA A 689 -1.96 -34.24 -9.68
CA ALA A 689 -1.92 -34.74 -8.29
C ALA A 689 -1.35 -33.72 -7.27
N GLY A 690 -0.55 -32.74 -7.72
CA GLY A 690 -0.05 -31.66 -6.86
C GLY A 690 -1.10 -30.60 -6.51
N PHE A 691 -2.15 -30.45 -7.33
CA PHE A 691 -3.25 -29.48 -7.17
C PHE A 691 -4.58 -30.17 -7.44
N PRO A 692 -4.93 -31.19 -6.64
CA PRO A 692 -6.13 -31.97 -6.87
C PRO A 692 -7.37 -31.15 -6.56
N ASP A 693 -8.45 -31.44 -7.26
CA ASP A 693 -9.81 -31.11 -6.81
C ASP A 693 -10.27 -32.27 -5.91
N SER A 694 -9.95 -32.15 -4.63
CA SER A 694 -9.97 -33.23 -3.64
C SER A 694 -11.31 -33.40 -2.98
N THR A 695 -12.07 -32.31 -2.80
CA THR A 695 -13.38 -32.31 -2.16
C THR A 695 -14.53 -32.29 -3.17
N GLY A 696 -14.27 -31.87 -4.42
CA GLY A 696 -15.32 -31.64 -5.41
C GLY A 696 -16.15 -30.38 -5.10
N LEU A 697 -15.65 -29.54 -4.21
CA LEU A 697 -16.30 -28.33 -3.70
C LEU A 697 -15.40 -27.10 -3.76
N GLU A 698 -14.14 -27.22 -4.17
CA GLU A 698 -13.16 -26.12 -4.25
C GLU A 698 -13.69 -24.92 -5.06
N SER A 699 -14.50 -25.13 -6.11
CA SER A 699 -15.17 -24.01 -6.81
C SER A 699 -16.41 -23.43 -6.10
N THR A 700 -16.82 -23.91 -4.93
CA THR A 700 -18.15 -23.61 -4.36
C THR A 700 -18.22 -23.60 -2.84
N ASP A 701 -17.10 -23.79 -2.14
CA ASP A 701 -17.08 -23.86 -0.68
C ASP A 701 -17.13 -22.47 -0.02
N GLY A 702 -16.92 -21.41 -0.80
CA GLY A 702 -16.96 -20.02 -0.37
C GLY A 702 -15.72 -19.59 0.39
N VAL A 703 -14.66 -20.40 0.43
CA VAL A 703 -13.41 -20.07 1.10
C VAL A 703 -12.41 -19.61 0.04
N ILE A 704 -12.16 -18.31 -0.01
CA ILE A 704 -11.30 -17.71 -1.04
C ILE A 704 -9.85 -18.15 -0.87
N SER A 705 -9.23 -18.53 -1.98
CA SER A 705 -7.80 -18.68 -2.16
C SER A 705 -7.20 -17.39 -2.70
N ASP A 706 -6.16 -16.91 -2.01
CA ASP A 706 -5.44 -15.68 -2.39
C ASP A 706 -3.95 -15.92 -2.64
N ASN A 707 -3.38 -17.07 -2.24
CA ASN A 707 -1.97 -17.36 -2.43
C ASN A 707 -1.71 -18.86 -2.63
N TRP A 708 -0.57 -19.20 -3.21
CA TRP A 708 -0.15 -20.57 -3.47
C TRP A 708 -0.03 -21.41 -2.19
N GLY A 709 0.46 -20.78 -1.13
CA GLY A 709 0.79 -21.43 0.14
C GLY A 709 -0.42 -21.94 0.91
N ASP A 710 -1.64 -21.51 0.56
CA ASP A 710 -2.87 -21.92 1.23
C ASP A 710 -3.34 -23.34 0.85
N GLY A 711 -2.89 -23.88 -0.29
CA GLY A 711 -3.24 -25.21 -0.79
C GLY A 711 -4.73 -25.41 -1.12
N ARG A 712 -5.49 -24.33 -1.29
CA ARG A 712 -6.93 -24.32 -1.61
C ARG A 712 -7.26 -24.44 -3.11
N PRO A 713 -6.51 -23.82 -4.05
CA PRO A 713 -6.90 -23.80 -5.44
C PRO A 713 -6.49 -25.11 -6.13
N TYR A 714 -7.22 -25.45 -7.20
CA TYR A 714 -6.89 -26.58 -8.07
C TYR A 714 -6.52 -26.08 -9.47
N VAL A 715 -5.68 -26.85 -10.18
CA VAL A 715 -4.93 -26.31 -11.33
C VAL A 715 -5.24 -27.01 -12.65
N ILE A 716 -5.14 -26.25 -13.74
CA ILE A 716 -4.93 -26.76 -15.11
C ILE A 716 -3.51 -26.42 -15.53
N GLN A 717 -2.74 -27.39 -16.03
CA GLN A 717 -1.39 -27.14 -16.56
C GLN A 717 -1.36 -27.26 -18.07
N GLY A 718 -0.44 -26.54 -18.72
CA GLY A 718 -0.18 -26.62 -20.15
C GLY A 718 1.27 -26.32 -20.50
N ALA A 719 1.68 -26.73 -21.69
CA ALA A 719 3.02 -26.46 -22.21
C ALA A 719 3.15 -25.03 -22.74
N ASP A 720 4.36 -24.49 -22.78
CA ASP A 720 4.64 -23.15 -23.35
C ASP A 720 4.10 -23.03 -24.79
N GLY A 721 3.25 -22.02 -25.03
CA GLY A 721 2.57 -21.79 -26.30
C GLY A 721 1.32 -22.64 -26.55
N GLU A 722 0.96 -23.58 -25.67
CA GLU A 722 -0.27 -24.36 -25.77
C GLU A 722 -1.48 -23.48 -25.40
N THR A 723 -2.56 -23.54 -26.18
CA THR A 723 -3.85 -22.95 -25.80
C THR A 723 -4.84 -24.05 -25.44
N LYS A 724 -5.40 -24.00 -24.23
CA LYS A 724 -6.47 -24.91 -23.79
C LYS A 724 -7.77 -24.17 -23.56
N SER A 725 -8.87 -24.89 -23.80
CA SER A 725 -10.21 -24.54 -23.35
C SER A 725 -10.68 -25.58 -22.35
N PHE A 726 -11.28 -25.12 -21.25
CA PHE A 726 -11.78 -25.97 -20.17
C PHE A 726 -12.99 -25.31 -19.52
N ASP A 727 -13.80 -26.08 -18.81
CA ASP A 727 -15.04 -25.57 -18.22
C ASP A 727 -15.44 -26.30 -16.94
N VAL A 728 -16.14 -25.54 -16.09
CA VAL A 728 -16.81 -26.02 -14.88
C VAL A 728 -18.32 -25.86 -15.08
N SER A 729 -19.09 -26.90 -14.82
CA SER A 729 -20.54 -26.92 -15.05
C SER A 729 -21.31 -27.30 -13.77
N PHE A 730 -22.41 -26.60 -13.55
CA PHE A 730 -23.25 -26.71 -12.36
C PHE A 730 -24.69 -27.08 -12.74
N ASP A 731 -25.29 -28.00 -11.99
CA ASP A 731 -26.75 -28.23 -11.99
C ASP A 731 -27.38 -27.54 -10.77
N LEU A 732 -28.25 -26.56 -11.02
CA LEU A 732 -28.97 -25.81 -10.00
C LEU A 732 -30.12 -26.62 -9.38
N GLY A 733 -30.39 -27.82 -9.90
CA GLY A 733 -31.41 -28.78 -9.48
C GLY A 733 -32.84 -28.39 -9.89
N ALA A 734 -33.04 -27.16 -10.37
CA ALA A 734 -34.28 -26.66 -10.93
C ALA A 734 -34.00 -25.37 -11.72
N ARG A 735 -34.96 -24.94 -12.56
CA ARG A 735 -34.89 -23.64 -13.23
C ARG A 735 -34.89 -22.47 -12.23
N LYS A 736 -33.75 -21.82 -12.08
CA LYS A 736 -33.54 -20.60 -11.29
C LYS A 736 -33.32 -19.40 -12.19
N THR A 737 -33.56 -18.20 -11.67
CA THR A 737 -33.12 -16.98 -12.34
C THR A 737 -31.64 -16.80 -12.07
N VAL A 738 -30.86 -16.58 -13.12
CA VAL A 738 -29.43 -16.29 -13.07
C VAL A 738 -29.19 -15.00 -13.83
N ARG A 739 -28.38 -14.11 -13.29
CA ARG A 739 -28.00 -12.83 -13.90
C ARG A 739 -26.52 -12.50 -13.77
N GLN A 740 -25.80 -13.29 -12.98
CA GLN A 740 -24.45 -12.99 -12.58
C GLN A 740 -23.69 -14.28 -12.30
N VAL A 741 -22.45 -14.33 -12.78
CA VAL A 741 -21.48 -15.32 -12.34
C VAL A 741 -20.19 -14.59 -12.01
N ASP A 742 -19.64 -14.92 -10.86
CA ASP A 742 -18.39 -14.38 -10.38
C ASP A 742 -17.36 -15.49 -10.27
N VAL A 743 -16.14 -15.24 -10.73
CA VAL A 743 -15.02 -16.20 -10.62
C VAL A 743 -13.86 -15.54 -9.91
N GLN A 744 -13.37 -16.17 -8.84
CA GLN A 744 -12.14 -15.76 -8.18
C GLN A 744 -10.94 -15.99 -9.10
N GLY A 745 -10.21 -14.92 -9.40
CA GLY A 745 -8.92 -15.00 -10.06
C GLY A 745 -7.80 -15.17 -9.05
N TYR A 746 -6.76 -15.92 -9.42
CA TYR A 746 -5.57 -16.08 -8.60
C TYR A 746 -4.91 -14.73 -8.30
N VAL A 747 -4.62 -14.43 -7.03
CA VAL A 747 -4.20 -13.08 -6.60
C VAL A 747 -2.69 -12.90 -6.66
N GLU A 748 -1.92 -13.79 -6.02
CA GLU A 748 -0.46 -13.66 -5.87
C GLU A 748 0.29 -13.44 -7.20
N PHE A 749 -0.07 -14.20 -8.24
CA PHE A 749 0.55 -14.09 -9.56
C PHE A 749 -0.50 -14.02 -10.66
N SER A 750 -0.91 -12.81 -11.05
CA SER A 750 -1.97 -12.58 -12.05
C SER A 750 -1.77 -13.31 -13.39
N GLY A 751 -0.52 -13.65 -13.74
CA GLY A 751 -0.20 -14.48 -14.89
C GLY A 751 -0.84 -15.86 -14.87
N TYR A 752 -1.25 -16.39 -13.73
CA TYR A 752 -1.92 -17.68 -13.58
C TYR A 752 -3.45 -17.61 -13.64
N ARG A 753 -4.00 -16.46 -14.06
CA ARG A 753 -5.44 -16.30 -14.34
C ARG A 753 -5.78 -16.84 -15.75
N PRO A 754 -7.05 -17.21 -16.01
CA PRO A 754 -7.50 -17.49 -17.36
C PRO A 754 -7.43 -16.23 -18.25
N ASP A 755 -7.19 -16.40 -19.55
CA ASP A 755 -7.21 -15.29 -20.52
C ASP A 755 -8.63 -14.81 -20.78
N THR A 756 -9.60 -15.74 -20.74
CA THR A 756 -11.02 -15.42 -20.86
C THR A 756 -11.85 -16.24 -19.90
N VAL A 757 -12.92 -15.64 -19.39
CA VAL A 757 -14.00 -16.27 -18.62
C VAL A 757 -15.30 -16.01 -19.37
N ARG A 758 -16.04 -17.05 -19.75
CA ARG A 758 -17.33 -16.95 -20.45
C ARG A 758 -18.40 -17.74 -19.73
N VAL A 759 -19.60 -17.19 -19.65
CA VAL A 759 -20.74 -17.81 -18.98
C VAL A 759 -21.71 -18.32 -20.01
N LEU A 760 -22.14 -19.57 -19.86
CA LEU A 760 -23.20 -20.18 -20.64
C LEU A 760 -24.28 -20.73 -19.71
N THR A 761 -25.52 -20.76 -20.20
CA THR A 761 -26.66 -21.33 -19.48
C THR A 761 -27.40 -22.35 -20.34
N SER A 762 -27.98 -23.36 -19.72
CA SER A 762 -28.77 -24.39 -20.40
C SER A 762 -29.99 -24.82 -19.57
N ASP A 763 -31.01 -25.32 -20.25
CA ASP A 763 -32.18 -25.95 -19.63
C ASP A 763 -32.01 -27.46 -19.44
N ASP A 764 -31.16 -28.12 -20.24
CA ASP A 764 -31.00 -29.58 -20.30
C ASP A 764 -29.56 -30.06 -20.04
N GLY A 765 -28.60 -29.15 -19.92
CA GLY A 765 -27.18 -29.46 -19.74
C GLY A 765 -26.44 -29.85 -21.02
N GLU A 766 -27.14 -29.90 -22.16
CA GLU A 766 -26.59 -30.31 -23.46
C GLU A 766 -26.54 -29.14 -24.44
N HIS A 767 -27.59 -28.32 -24.49
CA HIS A 767 -27.71 -27.18 -25.40
C HIS A 767 -27.43 -25.87 -24.65
N TRP A 768 -26.31 -25.23 -24.97
CA TRP A 768 -25.79 -24.08 -24.23
C TRP A 768 -26.02 -22.77 -24.96
N THR A 769 -26.51 -21.76 -24.23
CA THR A 769 -26.61 -20.38 -24.71
C THR A 769 -25.57 -19.50 -24.02
N ASP A 770 -24.78 -18.80 -24.82
CA ASP A 770 -23.76 -17.85 -24.39
C ASP A 770 -24.38 -16.59 -23.76
N ARG A 771 -23.83 -16.16 -22.61
CA ARG A 771 -24.29 -14.98 -21.86
C ARG A 771 -23.24 -13.86 -21.81
N GLY A 772 -22.09 -14.05 -22.44
CA GLY A 772 -20.99 -13.09 -22.42
C GLY A 772 -19.81 -13.56 -21.58
N GLY A 773 -18.81 -12.70 -21.45
CA GLY A 773 -17.58 -13.02 -20.76
C GLY A 773 -16.67 -11.82 -20.60
N LEU A 774 -15.55 -12.05 -19.92
CA LEU A 774 -14.52 -11.07 -19.59
C LEU A 774 -13.15 -11.62 -19.97
N THR A 775 -12.23 -10.71 -20.27
CA THR A 775 -10.81 -11.03 -20.56
C THR A 775 -9.87 -10.50 -19.49
N ARG A 776 -10.42 -9.82 -18.47
CA ARG A 776 -9.72 -9.31 -17.30
C ARG A 776 -10.70 -9.22 -16.12
N PRO A 777 -10.22 -9.33 -14.87
CA PRO A 777 -11.00 -9.01 -13.70
C PRO A 777 -11.54 -7.57 -13.74
N ASN A 778 -12.67 -7.34 -13.09
CA ASN A 778 -13.37 -6.06 -13.12
C ASN A 778 -14.02 -5.69 -11.78
N ASP A 779 -13.77 -6.45 -10.72
CA ASP A 779 -14.10 -6.03 -9.37
C ASP A 779 -13.16 -4.91 -8.89
N ALA A 780 -13.47 -4.33 -7.73
CA ALA A 780 -12.72 -3.21 -7.18
C ALA A 780 -11.25 -3.56 -6.85
N SER A 781 -10.97 -4.84 -6.57
CA SER A 781 -9.63 -5.34 -6.24
C SER A 781 -8.85 -5.76 -7.48
N GLY A 782 -9.49 -5.85 -8.65
CA GLY A 782 -8.88 -6.38 -9.87
C GLY A 782 -8.53 -7.87 -9.78
N ASN A 783 -9.24 -8.63 -8.94
CA ASN A 783 -8.97 -10.03 -8.64
C ASN A 783 -10.10 -10.97 -9.08
N ARG A 784 -11.28 -10.45 -9.40
CA ARG A 784 -12.50 -11.23 -9.68
C ARG A 784 -13.12 -10.89 -11.02
N PHE A 785 -13.54 -11.92 -11.74
CA PHE A 785 -14.29 -11.78 -12.99
C PHE A 785 -15.78 -11.76 -12.68
N GLU A 786 -16.40 -10.57 -12.70
CA GLU A 786 -17.80 -10.35 -12.41
C GLU A 786 -18.64 -10.27 -13.69
N VAL A 787 -19.02 -11.43 -14.25
CA VAL A 787 -19.79 -11.51 -15.49
C VAL A 787 -21.26 -11.24 -15.21
N ARG A 788 -21.75 -10.06 -15.60
CA ARG A 788 -23.14 -9.62 -15.45
C ARG A 788 -23.89 -9.74 -16.79
N PHE A 789 -25.14 -10.21 -16.76
CA PHE A 789 -26.00 -10.31 -17.95
C PHE A 789 -27.47 -10.12 -17.60
N ALA A 790 -28.32 -9.93 -18.61
CA ALA A 790 -29.76 -9.82 -18.41
C ALA A 790 -30.30 -11.08 -17.70
N PRO A 791 -31.20 -10.97 -16.69
CA PRO A 791 -31.69 -12.13 -15.97
C PRO A 791 -32.32 -13.17 -16.90
N VAL A 792 -31.89 -14.43 -16.79
CA VAL A 792 -32.42 -15.56 -17.54
C VAL A 792 -32.84 -16.68 -16.61
N ARG A 793 -33.83 -17.49 -17.02
CA ARG A 793 -34.17 -18.72 -16.29
C ARG A 793 -33.42 -19.89 -16.92
N ALA A 794 -32.66 -20.62 -16.12
CA ALA A 794 -31.90 -21.79 -16.54
C ALA A 794 -31.77 -22.79 -15.39
N GLN A 795 -31.55 -24.06 -15.72
CA GLN A 795 -31.24 -25.10 -14.73
C GLN A 795 -29.75 -25.38 -14.62
N HIS A 796 -29.00 -25.19 -15.71
CA HIS A 796 -27.56 -25.43 -15.75
C HIS A 796 -26.79 -24.16 -16.08
N VAL A 797 -25.63 -24.02 -15.44
CA VAL A 797 -24.68 -22.93 -15.69
C VAL A 797 -23.32 -23.54 -15.98
N LYS A 798 -22.62 -23.02 -16.98
CA LYS A 798 -21.27 -23.42 -17.37
C LYS A 798 -20.39 -22.20 -17.40
N VAL A 799 -19.23 -22.30 -16.79
CA VAL A 799 -18.17 -21.30 -16.88
C VAL A 799 -17.06 -21.89 -17.73
N ALA A 800 -16.91 -21.34 -18.92
CA ALA A 800 -15.90 -21.75 -19.89
C ALA A 800 -14.72 -20.79 -19.84
N PHE A 801 -13.53 -21.35 -19.88
CA PHE A 801 -12.27 -20.64 -19.77
C PHE A 801 -11.39 -20.93 -20.97
N THR A 802 -10.51 -19.99 -21.30
CA THR A 802 -9.41 -20.22 -22.24
C THR A 802 -8.10 -19.73 -21.64
N ARG A 803 -7.01 -20.43 -21.93
CA ARG A 803 -5.66 -20.00 -21.56
C ARG A 803 -4.64 -20.40 -22.60
N THR A 804 -3.77 -19.47 -22.97
CA THR A 804 -2.51 -19.73 -23.64
C THR A 804 -1.38 -19.73 -22.61
N PHE A 805 -0.77 -20.88 -22.40
CA PHE A 805 0.26 -21.09 -21.38
C PHE A 805 1.59 -20.52 -21.83
N THR A 806 2.38 -20.05 -20.87
CA THR A 806 3.74 -19.56 -21.12
C THR A 806 4.71 -20.23 -20.16
N LYS A 807 6.00 -20.20 -20.48
CA LYS A 807 7.03 -20.68 -19.54
C LYS A 807 6.98 -20.01 -18.16
N ALA A 808 6.51 -18.76 -18.06
CA ALA A 808 6.39 -18.02 -16.80
C ALA A 808 5.05 -18.24 -16.08
N ALA A 809 4.07 -18.86 -16.74
CA ALA A 809 2.75 -19.16 -16.21
C ALA A 809 2.20 -20.40 -16.93
N ASP A 810 2.64 -21.57 -16.45
CA ASP A 810 2.34 -22.91 -16.98
C ASP A 810 1.07 -23.52 -16.37
N GLY A 811 0.37 -22.75 -15.53
CA GLY A 811 -0.85 -23.14 -14.85
C GLY A 811 -1.98 -22.11 -14.96
N VAL A 812 -3.21 -22.57 -14.70
CA VAL A 812 -4.34 -21.72 -14.28
C VAL A 812 -4.85 -22.24 -12.96
N PHE A 813 -4.87 -21.37 -11.96
CA PHE A 813 -5.41 -21.66 -10.64
C PHE A 813 -6.85 -21.21 -10.61
N LEU A 814 -7.73 -22.16 -10.32
CA LEU A 814 -9.16 -21.91 -10.19
C LEU A 814 -9.56 -22.14 -8.74
N ASP A 815 -10.43 -21.25 -8.30
CA ASP A 815 -11.06 -21.26 -7.00
C ASP A 815 -12.45 -20.59 -7.12
N ASP A 816 -13.24 -20.69 -6.05
CA ASP A 816 -14.59 -20.14 -5.82
C ASP A 816 -15.28 -19.46 -7.03
N ILE A 817 -16.33 -20.12 -7.50
CA ILE A 817 -17.24 -19.70 -8.55
C ILE A 817 -18.62 -19.52 -7.94
N GLU A 818 -19.18 -18.33 -8.10
CA GLU A 818 -20.47 -17.98 -7.53
C GLU A 818 -21.48 -17.66 -8.62
N VAL A 819 -22.73 -18.10 -8.42
CA VAL A 819 -23.82 -17.93 -9.40
C VAL A 819 -25.00 -17.27 -8.70
N TYR A 820 -25.46 -16.12 -9.21
CA TYR A 820 -26.50 -15.28 -8.60
C TYR A 820 -27.67 -14.94 -9.52
#